data_AF-A0A955G8G8-F1
#
_entry.id   AF-A0A955G8G8-F1
#
_cell.length_a   1.000
_cell.length_b   1.000
_cell.length_c   1.000
_cell.angle_alpha   90.00
_cell.angle_beta   90.00
_cell.angle_gamma   90.00
#
_symmetry.space_group_name_H-M   'P 1'
#
loop_
_entity.id
_entity.type
_entity.pdbx_description
1 polymer ?
#
loop_
_entity_poly.entity_id
_entity_poly.type
_entity_poly.pdbx_seq_one_letter_code
_entity_poly.pdbx_strand_id
1 'polypeptide(L)'
;MNALPAKKLAGHIASYNLEDENGKVIVAKDKVITEAAAKKLEKIKSQVTWPVKAHVTNNIEYLDAAEEDKAVIAGATEAIDDKGFFIKERVSARNRLVAGEVDANDVTHMDASRRQIIGSSAALIPFIEKNYVYRSLMGSNQQRQAVPLICPQSPIVGTGMEAEVAQNSGQLIVAEDKGQVTKANANEVTVKYGKTSKTYLAQHFVRSNEGTSINQKVKVETGDKVKAGDTLIEGMSVADGELALGKDLLTAFMPWNGYNFEDAIILSRRLVEDDTLTSVHIVDYMTEVRETKLGPEIVTQDIPNVSEEALRHLDEDGIVRIGAEVHPGDILVGKITPKGEQELSSEERLLRAIFGEKAKEVRDTSQRMSNGKHGKVVGVKVFSRENGHELKAGVIMQIQIFVAQMRKIAVGDKLGGRHGNKGVIARILPVEDMPFNEDGTPVDIVLNPLGVPSRMNIGQLFETHLGMAAKALGIKVATPPFNGVPTEKIKSMLKEAGLPEDGKQQLYDGRTGEAFSEKTTVGSMYMIKLNHMIADKIHARSTGPYTMVTQQPLGGKAQNGGQRFGEMEVWALEAYGASNTLQEMLTIKSDDVFGRSKAYESIIKGTEIVGPKVPESFNVLVKELQGLNLKVDLITSDGSIDAENILSKNIKDESDHMSTVDVPEPEASTVDVTTDSVEDEFEILDLDDHKPDNKAKPSDDSPDNAEQDKADQEIEITKDQESEVK
;
A
#
# COMPACT_ATOMS: atom_id res chain seq x y z
N MET A 1 -23.14 11.41 -43.45
CA MET A 1 -22.63 11.60 -44.82
C MET A 1 -21.63 12.74 -44.89
N ASN A 2 -20.38 12.42 -45.22
CA ASN A 2 -19.41 13.42 -45.64
C ASN A 2 -19.82 14.03 -46.97
N ALA A 3 -20.18 15.31 -46.96
CA ALA A 3 -20.57 16.04 -48.15
C ALA A 3 -19.94 17.43 -48.16
N LEU A 4 -19.36 17.81 -49.30
CA LEU A 4 -18.66 19.09 -49.47
C LEU A 4 -19.42 20.04 -50.40
N PRO A 5 -19.37 21.37 -50.17
CA PRO A 5 -19.89 22.35 -51.11
C PRO A 5 -19.15 22.25 -52.45
N ALA A 6 -19.84 22.55 -53.56
CA ALA A 6 -19.28 22.40 -54.91
C ALA A 6 -17.93 23.12 -55.13
N LYS A 7 -17.72 24.25 -54.44
CA LYS A 7 -16.46 25.04 -54.48
C LYS A 7 -15.25 24.32 -53.90
N LYS A 8 -15.45 23.34 -53.02
CA LYS A 8 -14.39 22.58 -52.35
C LYS A 8 -14.27 21.14 -52.86
N LEU A 9 -14.96 20.75 -53.94
CA LEU A 9 -14.95 19.37 -54.42
C LEU A 9 -13.69 18.97 -55.21
N ALA A 10 -12.98 19.94 -55.80
CA ALA A 10 -11.84 19.65 -56.66
C ALA A 10 -10.74 18.91 -55.87
N GLY A 11 -10.32 17.75 -56.38
CA GLY A 11 -9.30 16.89 -55.75
C GLY A 11 -9.86 15.80 -54.82
N HIS A 12 -11.15 15.82 -54.48
CA HIS A 12 -11.79 14.74 -53.70
C HIS A 12 -12.30 13.60 -54.59
N ILE A 13 -12.57 12.45 -54.00
CA ILE A 13 -13.11 11.26 -54.68
C ILE A 13 -14.63 11.22 -54.44
N ALA A 14 -15.42 10.97 -55.48
CA ALA A 14 -16.87 10.83 -55.35
C ALA A 14 -17.23 9.50 -54.64
N SER A 15 -18.02 9.54 -53.57
CA SER A 15 -18.48 8.32 -52.87
C SER A 15 -19.66 7.64 -53.56
N TYR A 16 -20.42 8.38 -54.36
CA TYR A 16 -21.51 7.91 -55.21
C TYR A 16 -21.38 8.50 -56.62
N ASN A 17 -22.21 8.03 -57.56
CA ASN A 17 -22.34 8.69 -58.85
C ASN A 17 -22.91 10.10 -58.63
N LEU A 18 -22.19 11.13 -59.08
CA LEU A 18 -22.65 12.52 -59.02
C LEU A 18 -23.38 12.82 -60.32
N GLU A 19 -24.69 13.01 -60.25
CA GLU A 19 -25.59 13.16 -61.41
C GLU A 19 -26.07 14.60 -61.61
N ASP A 20 -26.47 14.95 -62.84
CA ASP A 20 -27.18 16.19 -63.14
C ASP A 20 -28.69 16.09 -62.83
N GLU A 21 -29.43 17.19 -62.99
CA GLU A 21 -30.88 17.24 -62.74
C GLU A 21 -31.71 16.27 -63.63
N ASN A 22 -31.09 15.68 -64.66
CA ASN A 22 -31.70 14.70 -65.56
C ASN A 22 -31.19 13.27 -65.33
N GLY A 23 -30.45 13.02 -64.24
CA GLY A 23 -29.91 11.70 -63.89
C GLY A 23 -28.67 11.28 -64.70
N LYS A 24 -28.00 12.23 -65.38
CA LYS A 24 -26.78 11.93 -66.13
C LYS A 24 -25.55 12.05 -65.23
N VAL A 25 -24.78 10.96 -65.12
CA VAL A 25 -23.55 10.90 -64.31
C VAL A 25 -22.49 11.87 -64.84
N ILE A 26 -22.15 12.89 -64.05
CA ILE A 26 -21.06 13.85 -64.28
C ILE A 26 -19.73 13.28 -63.78
N VAL A 27 -19.73 12.63 -62.61
CA VAL A 27 -18.57 11.93 -62.04
C VAL A 27 -19.03 10.56 -61.54
N ALA A 28 -18.41 9.49 -62.00
CA ALA A 28 -18.70 8.14 -61.53
C ALA A 28 -18.14 7.91 -60.11
N LYS A 29 -18.76 6.99 -59.37
CA LYS A 29 -18.26 6.51 -58.07
C LYS A 29 -16.76 6.14 -58.16
N ASP A 30 -16.01 6.48 -57.10
CA ASP A 30 -14.57 6.22 -56.95
C ASP A 30 -13.66 6.93 -57.98
N LYS A 31 -14.16 7.97 -58.67
CA LYS A 31 -13.34 8.84 -59.53
C LYS A 31 -13.00 10.16 -58.83
N VAL A 32 -11.80 10.67 -59.12
CA VAL A 32 -11.34 11.99 -58.66
C VAL A 32 -12.15 13.07 -59.36
N ILE A 33 -12.67 14.01 -58.59
CA ILE A 33 -13.44 15.16 -59.08
C ILE A 33 -12.44 16.21 -59.59
N THR A 34 -12.45 16.42 -60.91
CA THR A 34 -11.63 17.46 -61.56
C THR A 34 -12.23 18.85 -61.37
N GLU A 35 -11.43 19.92 -61.50
CA GLU A 35 -11.94 21.30 -61.42
C GLU A 35 -13.07 21.59 -62.43
N ALA A 36 -12.98 21.00 -63.63
CA ALA A 36 -14.00 21.13 -64.66
C ALA A 36 -15.33 20.46 -64.26
N ALA A 37 -15.26 19.31 -63.57
CA ALA A 37 -16.44 18.63 -63.03
C ALA A 37 -17.03 19.39 -61.84
N ALA A 38 -16.20 19.90 -60.92
CA ALA A 38 -16.65 20.71 -59.79
C ALA A 38 -17.40 21.98 -60.23
N LYS A 39 -16.91 22.68 -61.28
CA LYS A 39 -17.61 23.84 -61.88
C LYS A 39 -18.94 23.49 -62.55
N LYS A 40 -19.10 22.25 -63.06
CA LYS A 40 -20.40 21.79 -63.59
C LYS A 40 -21.39 21.51 -62.47
N LEU A 41 -20.93 20.88 -61.39
CA LEU A 41 -21.73 20.60 -60.19
C LEU A 41 -22.14 21.89 -59.46
N GLU A 42 -21.32 22.94 -59.49
CA GLU A 42 -21.65 24.26 -58.90
C GLU A 42 -22.83 24.96 -59.61
N LYS A 43 -23.10 24.65 -60.88
CA LYS A 43 -24.22 25.24 -61.63
C LYS A 43 -25.58 24.66 -61.23
N ILE A 44 -25.60 23.54 -60.52
CA ILE A 44 -26.80 22.86 -60.06
C ILE A 44 -27.22 23.51 -58.74
N LYS A 45 -28.31 24.28 -58.77
CA LYS A 45 -28.80 25.01 -57.58
C LYS A 45 -29.66 24.16 -56.65
N SER A 46 -30.12 23.00 -57.12
CA SER A 46 -30.99 22.07 -56.40
C SER A 46 -30.26 21.31 -55.28
N GLN A 47 -28.92 21.24 -55.31
CA GLN A 47 -28.11 20.52 -54.32
C GLN A 47 -26.94 21.36 -53.81
N VAL A 48 -26.88 21.56 -52.49
CA VAL A 48 -25.89 22.44 -51.84
C VAL A 48 -24.55 21.74 -51.55
N THR A 49 -24.61 20.46 -51.18
CA THR A 49 -23.43 19.64 -50.85
C THR A 49 -23.46 18.32 -51.60
N TRP A 50 -22.27 17.84 -51.99
CA TRP A 50 -22.08 16.63 -52.79
C TRP A 50 -21.30 15.59 -52.00
N PRO A 51 -21.71 14.30 -52.04
CA PRO A 51 -21.12 13.26 -51.21
C PRO A 51 -19.72 12.88 -51.72
N VAL A 52 -18.76 12.85 -50.80
CA VAL A 52 -17.36 12.50 -51.09
C VAL A 52 -16.90 11.33 -50.23
N LYS A 53 -15.84 10.66 -50.67
CA LYS A 53 -15.22 9.58 -49.92
C LYS A 53 -14.60 10.13 -48.63
N ALA A 54 -14.87 9.48 -47.49
CA ALA A 54 -14.31 9.91 -46.22
C ALA A 54 -12.77 9.80 -46.24
N HIS A 55 -12.12 10.89 -45.83
CA HIS A 55 -10.67 11.04 -45.87
C HIS A 55 -10.20 11.59 -44.52
N VAL A 56 -9.42 10.80 -43.80
CA VAL A 56 -8.84 11.17 -42.51
C VAL A 56 -7.80 12.26 -42.72
N THR A 57 -7.92 13.36 -41.98
CA THR A 57 -7.00 14.50 -42.06
C THR A 57 -6.22 14.64 -40.75
N ASN A 58 -5.12 15.41 -40.79
CA ASN A 58 -4.35 15.76 -39.59
C ASN A 58 -4.94 16.95 -38.82
N ASN A 59 -6.15 17.39 -39.16
CA ASN A 59 -6.83 18.44 -38.41
C ASN A 59 -7.45 17.85 -37.14
N ILE A 60 -7.12 18.42 -35.98
CA ILE A 60 -7.65 17.97 -34.69
C ILE A 60 -8.71 18.95 -34.24
N GLU A 61 -9.93 18.45 -34.08
CA GLU A 61 -11.07 19.21 -33.58
C GLU A 61 -11.48 18.66 -32.21
N TYR A 62 -11.67 19.56 -31.24
CA TYR A 62 -12.16 19.21 -29.91
C TYR A 62 -13.67 19.38 -29.91
N LEU A 63 -14.38 18.29 -29.62
CA LEU A 63 -15.83 18.26 -29.57
C LEU A 63 -16.30 18.20 -28.11
N ASP A 64 -17.36 18.94 -27.79
CA ASP A 64 -18.12 18.68 -26.57
C ASP A 64 -19.10 17.50 -26.73
N ALA A 65 -19.77 17.09 -25.64
CA ALA A 65 -20.68 15.96 -25.68
C ALA A 65 -21.92 16.17 -26.59
N ALA A 66 -22.36 17.43 -26.77
CA ALA A 66 -23.51 17.76 -27.62
C ALA A 66 -23.13 17.80 -29.11
N GLU A 67 -21.88 18.14 -29.41
CA GLU A 67 -21.28 18.04 -30.74
C GLU A 67 -20.97 16.58 -31.11
N GLU A 68 -20.43 15.80 -30.17
CA GLU A 68 -20.15 14.36 -30.34
C GLU A 68 -21.42 13.57 -30.69
N ASP A 69 -22.57 13.88 -30.09
CA ASP A 69 -23.85 13.20 -30.41
C ASP A 69 -24.27 13.35 -31.88
N LYS A 70 -23.87 14.46 -32.53
CA LYS A 70 -24.13 14.71 -33.95
C LYS A 70 -23.06 14.12 -34.87
N ALA A 71 -21.91 13.75 -34.32
CA ALA A 71 -20.78 13.21 -35.06
C ALA A 71 -20.90 11.68 -35.22
N VAL A 72 -20.32 11.17 -36.31
CA VAL A 72 -20.11 9.73 -36.52
C VAL A 72 -18.61 9.50 -36.39
N ILE A 73 -18.19 8.91 -35.27
CA ILE A 73 -16.78 8.82 -34.88
C ILE A 73 -16.28 7.39 -35.05
N ALA A 74 -15.36 7.18 -36.00
CA ALA A 74 -14.68 5.89 -36.18
C ALA A 74 -13.63 5.67 -35.08
N GLY A 75 -13.46 4.41 -34.67
CA GLY A 75 -12.45 4.04 -33.70
C GLY A 75 -11.02 4.19 -34.24
N ALA A 76 -10.06 4.53 -33.39
CA ALA A 76 -8.64 4.71 -33.76
C ALA A 76 -7.93 3.42 -34.23
N THR A 77 -8.60 2.28 -34.18
CA THR A 77 -8.11 0.98 -34.64
C THR A 77 -8.50 0.66 -36.08
N GLU A 78 -9.38 1.46 -36.70
CA GLU A 78 -9.80 1.22 -38.08
C GLU A 78 -8.65 1.43 -39.07
N ALA A 79 -8.60 0.54 -40.07
CA ALA A 79 -7.49 0.50 -41.02
C ALA A 79 -7.68 1.52 -42.14
N ILE A 80 -6.67 2.37 -42.33
CA ILE A 80 -6.59 3.39 -43.37
C ILE A 80 -5.44 3.10 -44.33
N ASP A 81 -5.56 3.54 -45.58
CA ASP A 81 -4.49 3.49 -46.57
C ASP A 81 -3.49 4.66 -46.40
N ASP A 82 -2.38 4.63 -47.15
CA ASP A 82 -1.34 5.67 -47.11
C ASP A 82 -1.85 7.06 -47.55
N LYS A 83 -3.05 7.13 -48.14
CA LYS A 83 -3.71 8.35 -48.58
C LYS A 83 -4.83 8.79 -47.64
N GLY A 84 -5.01 8.14 -46.48
CA GLY A 84 -5.99 8.52 -45.46
C GLY A 84 -7.42 8.05 -45.73
N PHE A 85 -7.65 7.13 -46.66
CA PHE A 85 -8.98 6.55 -46.91
C PHE A 85 -9.15 5.24 -46.13
N PHE A 86 -10.38 4.97 -45.68
CA PHE A 86 -10.70 3.69 -45.04
C PHE A 86 -10.59 2.52 -46.03
N ILE A 87 -9.96 1.43 -45.60
CA ILE A 87 -9.77 0.22 -46.42
C ILE A 87 -11.08 -0.58 -46.54
N LYS A 88 -11.85 -0.65 -45.45
CA LYS A 88 -13.13 -1.37 -45.39
C LYS A 88 -14.28 -0.45 -45.80
N GLU A 89 -15.28 -1.00 -46.49
CA GLU A 89 -16.51 -0.25 -46.84
C GLU A 89 -17.38 0.02 -45.62
N ARG A 90 -17.35 -0.87 -44.62
CA ARG A 90 -18.01 -0.68 -43.32
C ARG A 90 -16.96 -0.68 -42.23
N VAL A 91 -17.09 0.29 -41.32
CA VAL A 91 -16.15 0.53 -40.23
C VAL A 91 -16.87 0.61 -38.89
N SER A 92 -16.20 0.20 -37.81
CA SER A 92 -16.75 0.36 -36.48
C SER A 92 -16.71 1.83 -36.08
N ALA A 93 -17.87 2.38 -35.75
CA ALA A 93 -18.02 3.76 -35.35
C ALA A 93 -19.09 3.92 -34.27
N ARG A 94 -19.00 5.04 -33.57
CA ARG A 94 -20.01 5.53 -32.64
C ARG A 94 -20.88 6.54 -33.38
N ASN A 95 -22.19 6.30 -33.43
CA ASN A 95 -23.17 7.19 -34.04
C ASN A 95 -24.27 7.47 -33.02
N ARG A 96 -24.48 8.74 -32.66
CA ARG A 96 -25.37 9.15 -31.54
C ARG A 96 -25.06 8.39 -30.25
N LEU A 97 -23.77 8.33 -29.92
CA LEU A 97 -23.23 7.66 -28.73
C LEU A 97 -23.44 6.13 -28.67
N VAL A 98 -23.97 5.51 -29.73
CA VAL A 98 -24.16 4.05 -29.82
C VAL A 98 -23.09 3.44 -30.71
N ALA A 99 -22.43 2.39 -30.22
CA ALA A 99 -21.46 1.62 -31.01
C ALA A 99 -22.17 0.76 -32.07
N GLY A 100 -21.68 0.80 -33.31
CA GLY A 100 -22.19 -0.01 -34.40
C GLY A 100 -21.25 -0.01 -35.61
N GLU A 101 -21.74 -0.55 -36.73
CA GLU A 101 -21.03 -0.47 -38.01
C GLU A 101 -21.74 0.50 -38.95
N VAL A 102 -21.01 1.48 -39.46
CA VAL A 102 -21.49 2.48 -40.42
C VAL A 102 -20.76 2.34 -41.76
N ASP A 103 -21.31 2.92 -42.82
CA ASP A 103 -20.59 3.08 -44.08
C ASP A 103 -19.38 3.99 -43.85
N ALA A 104 -18.22 3.63 -44.40
CA ALA A 104 -17.00 4.41 -44.26
C ALA A 104 -17.19 5.87 -44.70
N ASN A 105 -18.05 6.13 -45.70
CA ASN A 105 -18.33 7.47 -46.20
C ASN A 105 -19.23 8.30 -45.28
N ASP A 106 -19.87 7.68 -44.29
CA ASP A 106 -20.69 8.35 -43.29
C ASP A 106 -19.90 8.86 -42.09
N VAL A 107 -18.69 8.34 -41.88
CA VAL A 107 -17.79 8.75 -40.80
C VAL A 107 -17.40 10.22 -40.94
N THR A 108 -17.66 11.03 -39.93
CA THR A 108 -17.27 12.44 -39.92
C THR A 108 -15.96 12.69 -39.18
N HIS A 109 -15.68 11.93 -38.13
CA HIS A 109 -14.47 12.07 -37.31
C HIS A 109 -13.84 10.70 -37.02
N MET A 110 -12.59 10.71 -36.59
CA MET A 110 -11.88 9.52 -36.10
C MET A 110 -11.22 9.86 -34.78
N ASP A 111 -11.22 8.91 -33.85
CA ASP A 111 -10.51 9.04 -32.58
C ASP A 111 -9.02 9.36 -32.82
N ALA A 112 -8.48 10.36 -32.09
CA ALA A 112 -7.12 10.86 -32.31
C ALA A 112 -6.04 9.86 -31.82
N SER A 113 -6.36 9.06 -30.81
CA SER A 113 -5.44 8.06 -30.27
C SER A 113 -6.18 6.87 -29.67
N ARG A 114 -5.62 5.67 -29.81
CA ARG A 114 -6.18 4.44 -29.22
C ARG A 114 -6.23 4.45 -27.69
N ARG A 115 -5.37 5.25 -27.06
CA ARG A 115 -5.32 5.38 -25.59
C ARG A 115 -6.12 6.57 -25.04
N GLN A 116 -6.81 7.35 -25.89
CA GLN A 116 -7.54 8.54 -25.42
C GLN A 116 -8.67 8.23 -24.43
N ILE A 117 -9.15 6.98 -24.43
CA ILE A 117 -10.26 6.50 -23.58
C ILE A 117 -9.84 6.12 -22.16
N ILE A 118 -8.54 6.11 -21.85
CA ILE A 118 -8.00 5.70 -20.55
C ILE A 118 -7.14 6.79 -19.90
N GLY A 119 -7.17 6.85 -18.56
CA GLY A 119 -6.32 7.76 -17.80
C GLY A 119 -4.84 7.36 -17.80
N SER A 120 -3.97 8.27 -17.38
CA SER A 120 -2.51 8.08 -17.37
C SER A 120 -2.05 6.83 -16.61
N SER A 121 -2.62 6.54 -15.43
CA SER A 121 -2.25 5.35 -14.64
C SER A 121 -2.64 4.03 -15.32
N ALA A 122 -3.76 3.99 -16.02
CA ALA A 122 -4.18 2.83 -16.79
C ALA A 122 -3.33 2.68 -18.06
N ALA A 123 -2.91 3.81 -18.65
CA ALA A 123 -2.06 3.82 -19.84
C ALA A 123 -0.63 3.29 -19.60
N LEU A 124 -0.20 3.14 -18.34
CA LEU A 124 1.07 2.50 -17.93
C LEU A 124 0.99 0.96 -17.83
N ILE A 125 -0.20 0.38 -18.03
CA ILE A 125 -0.39 -1.07 -17.98
C ILE A 125 -0.15 -1.66 -19.38
N PRO A 126 0.93 -2.42 -19.60
CA PRO A 126 1.14 -3.13 -20.87
C PRO A 126 0.04 -4.19 -21.06
N PHE A 127 -0.34 -4.48 -22.30
CA PHE A 127 -1.37 -5.49 -22.63
C PHE A 127 -2.70 -5.30 -21.86
N ILE A 128 -3.09 -4.05 -21.58
CA ILE A 128 -4.33 -3.76 -20.83
C ILE A 128 -5.57 -4.35 -21.51
N GLU A 129 -5.56 -4.47 -22.84
CA GLU A 129 -6.62 -5.08 -23.63
C GLU A 129 -6.77 -6.60 -23.41
N LYS A 130 -5.78 -7.23 -22.76
CA LYS A 130 -5.80 -8.65 -22.37
C LYS A 130 -6.20 -8.87 -20.91
N ASN A 131 -6.54 -7.80 -20.19
CA ASN A 131 -6.99 -7.86 -18.81
C ASN A 131 -8.49 -7.62 -18.74
N TYR A 132 -9.15 -8.29 -17.81
CA TYR A 132 -10.50 -7.94 -17.40
C TYR A 132 -10.51 -6.55 -16.74
N VAL A 133 -11.57 -5.76 -17.01
CA VAL A 133 -11.64 -4.32 -16.67
C VAL A 133 -11.39 -4.05 -15.18
N TYR A 134 -12.00 -4.82 -14.28
CA TYR A 134 -11.79 -4.63 -12.84
C TYR A 134 -10.37 -4.93 -12.38
N ARG A 135 -9.61 -5.78 -13.10
CA ARG A 135 -8.19 -6.01 -12.81
C ARG A 135 -7.33 -4.85 -13.26
N SER A 136 -7.63 -4.26 -14.40
CA SER A 136 -6.97 -3.02 -14.85
C SER A 136 -7.26 -1.84 -13.91
N LEU A 137 -8.48 -1.74 -13.36
CA LEU A 137 -8.81 -0.77 -12.31
C LEU A 137 -7.96 -0.99 -11.06
N MET A 138 -7.88 -2.24 -10.58
CA MET A 138 -7.03 -2.58 -9.43
C MET A 138 -5.56 -2.29 -9.69
N GLY A 139 -5.02 -2.65 -10.86
CA GLY A 139 -3.63 -2.40 -11.23
C GLY A 139 -3.32 -0.90 -11.31
N SER A 140 -4.23 -0.09 -11.86
CA SER A 140 -4.12 1.37 -11.87
C SER A 140 -4.08 1.95 -10.45
N ASN A 141 -4.91 1.41 -9.55
CA ASN A 141 -4.94 1.85 -8.15
C ASN A 141 -3.69 1.42 -7.37
N GLN A 142 -3.18 0.22 -7.62
CA GLN A 142 -1.99 -0.31 -6.96
C GLN A 142 -0.73 0.46 -7.35
N GLN A 143 -0.59 0.87 -8.62
CA GLN A 143 0.52 1.72 -9.06
C GLN A 143 0.61 3.04 -8.27
N ARG A 144 -0.52 3.63 -7.88
CA ARG A 144 -0.55 4.86 -7.07
C ARG A 144 -0.10 4.64 -5.62
N GLN A 145 -0.07 3.39 -5.15
CA GLN A 145 0.37 2.99 -3.82
C GLN A 145 1.83 2.51 -3.82
N ALA A 146 2.54 2.64 -4.94
CA ALA A 146 3.94 2.25 -5.05
C ALA A 146 4.81 3.07 -4.09
N VAL A 147 5.69 2.38 -3.37
CA VAL A 147 6.68 3.03 -2.50
C VAL A 147 7.96 3.25 -3.31
N PRO A 148 8.55 4.47 -3.30
CA PRO A 148 9.85 4.71 -3.91
C PRO A 148 10.94 3.83 -3.31
N LEU A 149 11.63 3.09 -4.17
CA LEU A 149 12.76 2.24 -3.81
C LEU A 149 14.07 3.06 -3.77
N ILE A 150 15.08 2.57 -3.05
CA ILE A 150 16.41 3.21 -2.98
C ILE A 150 17.08 3.26 -4.37
N CYS A 151 16.92 2.17 -5.12
CA CYS A 151 17.48 1.99 -6.46
C CYS A 151 16.35 1.67 -7.43
N PRO A 152 15.54 2.64 -7.89
CA PRO A 152 14.47 2.37 -8.85
C PRO A 152 15.01 1.85 -10.18
N GLN A 153 14.20 1.09 -10.93
CA GLN A 153 14.53 0.62 -12.27
C GLN A 153 13.35 0.86 -13.20
N SER A 154 13.62 1.41 -14.38
CA SER A 154 12.61 1.62 -15.40
C SER A 154 12.21 0.29 -16.03
N PRO A 155 10.92 0.06 -16.31
CA PRO A 155 10.41 -1.25 -16.71
C PRO A 155 11.00 -1.71 -18.05
N ILE A 156 11.37 -2.98 -18.17
CA ILE A 156 11.81 -3.58 -19.45
C ILE A 156 10.66 -3.58 -20.46
N VAL A 157 9.45 -3.93 -19.99
CA VAL A 157 8.21 -3.89 -20.78
C VAL A 157 7.40 -2.66 -20.36
N GLY A 158 7.52 -1.56 -21.11
CA GLY A 158 6.77 -0.34 -20.87
C GLY A 158 5.60 -0.16 -21.83
N THR A 159 4.97 1.01 -21.79
CA THR A 159 3.96 1.44 -22.79
C THR A 159 4.40 2.65 -23.60
N GLY A 160 5.52 3.28 -23.23
CA GLY A 160 5.98 4.57 -23.76
C GLY A 160 5.29 5.76 -23.10
N MET A 161 4.46 5.55 -22.08
CA MET A 161 3.89 6.63 -21.25
C MET A 161 4.81 6.99 -20.09
N GLU A 162 5.78 6.13 -19.75
CA GLU A 162 6.64 6.28 -18.58
C GLU A 162 7.45 7.58 -18.62
N ALA A 163 8.01 7.93 -19.78
CA ALA A 163 8.76 9.18 -19.98
C ALA A 163 7.86 10.41 -19.86
N GLU A 164 6.69 10.38 -20.51
CA GLU A 164 5.72 11.49 -20.48
C GLU A 164 5.20 11.74 -19.06
N VAL A 165 4.90 10.67 -18.32
CA VAL A 165 4.44 10.78 -16.93
C VAL A 165 5.56 11.30 -16.02
N ALA A 166 6.80 10.81 -16.20
CA ALA A 166 7.94 11.30 -15.44
C ALA A 166 8.19 12.79 -15.67
N GLN A 167 8.16 13.24 -16.93
CA GLN A 167 8.34 14.65 -17.30
C GLN A 167 7.26 15.56 -16.70
N ASN A 168 6.00 15.13 -16.74
CA ASN A 168 4.87 15.91 -16.21
C ASN A 168 4.67 15.78 -14.68
N SER A 169 5.44 14.92 -14.00
CA SER A 169 5.30 14.69 -12.55
C SER A 169 5.98 15.75 -11.67
N GLY A 170 6.87 16.57 -12.25
CA GLY A 170 7.72 17.49 -11.50
C GLY A 170 8.89 16.83 -10.75
N GLN A 171 9.09 15.51 -10.91
CA GLN A 171 10.24 14.80 -10.34
C GLN A 171 11.52 14.96 -11.16
N LEU A 172 11.41 15.35 -12.43
CA LEU A 172 12.55 15.59 -13.31
C LEU A 172 12.91 17.08 -13.34
N ILE A 173 14.20 17.38 -13.17
CA ILE A 173 14.75 18.70 -13.48
C ILE A 173 15.47 18.58 -14.82
N VAL A 174 14.96 19.30 -15.82
CA VAL A 174 15.47 19.27 -17.19
C VAL A 174 16.25 20.54 -17.54
N ALA A 175 17.14 20.44 -18.52
CA ALA A 175 17.85 21.58 -19.09
C ALA A 175 16.88 22.49 -19.88
N GLU A 176 17.05 23.81 -19.75
CA GLU A 176 16.17 24.80 -20.38
C GLU A 176 16.52 25.05 -21.85
N ASP A 177 17.80 24.97 -22.19
CA ASP A 177 18.31 25.21 -23.54
C ASP A 177 19.61 24.43 -23.78
N LYS A 178 20.23 24.59 -24.94
CA LYS A 178 21.55 24.08 -25.25
C LYS A 178 22.60 24.72 -24.33
N GLY A 179 23.26 23.89 -23.54
CA GLY A 179 24.24 24.34 -22.55
C GLY A 179 25.36 23.35 -22.34
N GLN A 180 26.33 23.76 -21.51
CA GLN A 180 27.39 22.89 -21.02
C GLN A 180 27.34 22.83 -19.49
N VAL A 181 27.40 21.62 -18.94
CA VAL A 181 27.47 21.39 -17.51
C VAL A 181 28.86 21.82 -17.02
N THR A 182 28.90 22.84 -16.19
CA THR A 182 30.15 23.40 -15.63
C THR A 182 30.49 22.83 -14.26
N LYS A 183 29.49 22.35 -13.54
CA LYS A 183 29.63 21.72 -12.23
C LYS A 183 28.48 20.73 -12.05
N ALA A 184 28.81 19.50 -11.69
CA ALA A 184 27.84 18.50 -11.27
C ALA A 184 28.40 17.80 -10.02
N ASN A 185 27.67 17.89 -8.91
CA ASN A 185 27.90 17.09 -7.71
C ASN A 185 26.53 16.59 -7.19
N ALA A 186 26.51 15.82 -6.11
CA ALA A 186 25.25 15.27 -5.60
C ALA A 186 24.22 16.34 -5.18
N ASN A 187 24.67 17.54 -4.78
CA ASN A 187 23.80 18.59 -4.23
C ASN A 187 23.33 19.59 -5.28
N GLU A 188 24.11 19.84 -6.33
CA GLU A 188 23.79 20.85 -7.33
C GLU A 188 24.40 20.56 -8.71
N VAL A 189 23.70 21.07 -9.73
CA VAL A 189 24.13 21.07 -11.12
C VAL A 189 24.13 22.51 -11.63
N THR A 190 25.26 22.99 -12.15
CA THR A 190 25.35 24.31 -12.79
C THR A 190 25.56 24.15 -14.28
N VAL A 191 24.60 24.63 -15.07
CA VAL A 191 24.63 24.62 -16.53
C VAL A 191 24.88 26.02 -17.05
N LYS A 192 25.83 26.15 -17.99
CA LYS A 192 26.11 27.39 -18.70
C LYS A 192 25.38 27.40 -20.05
N TYR A 193 24.42 28.30 -20.17
CA TYR A 193 23.66 28.59 -21.40
C TYR A 193 24.27 29.81 -22.09
N GLY A 194 25.30 29.59 -22.91
CA GLY A 194 26.01 30.67 -23.59
C GLY A 194 26.69 31.65 -22.62
N LYS A 195 26.05 32.80 -22.36
CA LYS A 195 26.56 33.84 -21.43
C LYS A 195 25.98 33.74 -20.02
N THR A 196 24.88 33.04 -19.80
CA THR A 196 24.23 32.89 -18.49
C THR A 196 24.58 31.54 -17.88
N SER A 197 24.62 31.46 -16.56
CA SER A 197 24.76 30.20 -15.82
C SER A 197 23.59 30.06 -14.86
N LYS A 198 23.00 28.87 -14.82
CA LYS A 198 21.92 28.54 -13.89
C LYS A 198 22.31 27.34 -13.04
N THR A 199 22.07 27.44 -11.75
CA THR A 199 22.30 26.36 -10.79
C THR A 199 20.96 25.74 -10.37
N TYR A 200 20.92 24.42 -10.39
CA TYR A 200 19.80 23.59 -9.97
C TYR A 200 20.21 22.84 -8.70
N LEU A 201 19.40 22.92 -7.66
CA LEU A 201 19.67 22.26 -6.37
C LEU A 201 18.89 20.96 -6.29
N ALA A 202 19.56 19.87 -5.93
CA ALA A 202 18.95 18.58 -5.67
C ALA A 202 18.39 18.52 -4.24
N GLN A 203 17.23 17.89 -4.09
CA GLN A 203 16.60 17.60 -2.80
C GLN A 203 17.06 16.23 -2.28
N HIS A 204 17.57 16.19 -1.04
CA HIS A 204 18.03 14.95 -0.40
C HIS A 204 17.18 14.62 0.81
N PHE A 205 16.69 13.37 0.89
CA PHE A 205 15.95 12.82 2.03
C PHE A 205 14.85 13.74 2.59
N VAL A 206 14.04 14.32 1.72
CA VAL A 206 12.91 15.15 2.12
C VAL A 206 11.69 14.26 2.36
N ARG A 207 11.03 14.42 3.51
CA ARG A 207 9.82 13.65 3.85
C ARG A 207 8.66 14.05 2.93
N SER A 208 8.02 13.06 2.30
CA SER A 208 6.75 13.22 1.59
C SER A 208 5.55 13.22 2.55
N ASN A 209 4.35 13.55 2.06
CA ASN A 209 3.14 13.51 2.89
C ASN A 209 2.85 12.10 3.44
N GLU A 210 3.11 11.06 2.65
CA GLU A 210 2.94 9.65 3.02
C GLU A 210 4.10 9.10 3.87
N GLY A 211 5.07 9.93 4.23
CA GLY A 211 6.25 9.54 5.01
C GLY A 211 7.30 8.77 4.21
N THR A 212 7.22 8.74 2.88
CA THR A 212 8.29 8.23 2.01
C THR A 212 9.39 9.27 1.82
N SER A 213 10.55 8.85 1.34
CA SER A 213 11.67 9.75 1.04
C SER A 213 11.61 10.27 -0.40
N ILE A 214 11.51 11.60 -0.54
CA ILE A 214 11.82 12.31 -1.78
C ILE A 214 13.33 12.50 -1.82
N ASN A 215 13.98 11.82 -2.75
CA ASN A 215 15.43 11.87 -2.92
C ASN A 215 15.78 12.02 -4.40
N GLN A 216 16.48 13.09 -4.72
CA GLN A 216 16.90 13.43 -6.08
C GLN A 216 18.35 13.04 -6.33
N LYS A 217 18.64 12.50 -7.51
CA LYS A 217 19.97 12.07 -7.95
C LYS A 217 20.36 12.85 -9.20
N VAL A 218 21.56 13.40 -9.19
CA VAL A 218 22.15 14.06 -10.36
C VAL A 218 22.55 13.00 -11.39
N LYS A 219 22.14 13.19 -12.64
CA LYS A 219 22.38 12.23 -13.74
C LYS A 219 23.53 12.62 -14.66
N VAL A 220 23.81 13.92 -14.78
CA VAL A 220 24.85 14.47 -15.67
C VAL A 220 26.20 14.60 -14.97
N GLU A 221 27.27 14.57 -15.75
CA GLU A 221 28.63 14.78 -15.30
C GLU A 221 29.15 16.18 -15.69
N THR A 222 30.24 16.60 -15.04
CA THR A 222 30.88 17.88 -15.36
C THR A 222 31.54 17.80 -16.74
N GLY A 223 31.16 18.69 -17.65
CA GLY A 223 31.65 18.74 -19.03
C GLY A 223 30.60 18.35 -20.07
N ASP A 224 29.50 17.72 -19.66
CA ASP A 224 28.43 17.26 -20.54
C ASP A 224 27.78 18.41 -21.32
N LYS A 225 27.42 18.12 -22.58
CA LYS A 225 26.64 19.04 -23.41
C LYS A 225 25.19 18.60 -23.38
N VAL A 226 24.32 19.49 -22.94
CA VAL A 226 22.88 19.25 -22.81
C VAL A 226 22.11 20.08 -23.82
N LYS A 227 20.93 19.62 -24.22
CA LYS A 227 19.92 20.36 -24.99
C LYS A 227 18.66 20.58 -24.15
N ALA A 228 17.78 21.46 -24.62
CA ALA A 228 16.46 21.66 -24.02
C ALA A 228 15.74 20.32 -23.84
N GLY A 229 15.29 20.04 -22.62
CA GLY A 229 14.58 18.81 -22.26
C GLY A 229 15.46 17.65 -21.79
N ASP A 230 16.79 17.74 -21.87
CA ASP A 230 17.66 16.69 -21.31
C ASP A 230 17.57 16.67 -19.77
N THR A 231 17.47 15.48 -19.20
CA THR A 231 17.38 15.27 -17.74
C THR A 231 18.71 15.60 -17.05
N LEU A 232 18.67 16.54 -16.10
CA LEU A 232 19.81 16.90 -15.25
C LEU A 232 19.78 16.16 -13.91
N ILE A 233 18.59 16.11 -13.30
CA ILE A 233 18.35 15.54 -11.95
C ILE A 233 17.07 14.71 -12.00
N GLU A 234 17.15 13.48 -11.47
CA GLU A 234 16.04 12.53 -11.38
C GLU A 234 15.53 12.45 -9.94
N GLY A 235 14.21 12.49 -9.76
CA GLY A 235 13.55 12.41 -8.45
C GLY A 235 13.19 10.99 -8.01
N MET A 236 12.23 10.92 -7.08
CA MET A 236 11.79 9.63 -6.54
C MET A 236 11.04 8.82 -7.62
N SER A 237 11.24 7.51 -7.63
CA SER A 237 10.59 6.58 -8.57
C SER A 237 10.74 6.96 -10.05
N VAL A 238 11.90 7.51 -10.42
CA VAL A 238 12.30 7.77 -11.81
C VAL A 238 13.68 7.17 -12.05
N ALA A 239 13.86 6.56 -13.22
CA ALA A 239 15.15 6.04 -13.66
C ALA A 239 15.29 6.21 -15.17
N ASP A 240 16.38 6.82 -15.62
CA ASP A 240 16.69 7.10 -17.03
C ASP A 240 15.59 7.90 -17.74
N GLY A 241 15.04 8.90 -17.05
CA GLY A 241 13.94 9.75 -17.53
C GLY A 241 12.57 9.06 -17.60
N GLU A 242 12.45 7.81 -17.17
CA GLU A 242 11.22 7.03 -17.19
C GLU A 242 10.68 6.78 -15.77
N LEU A 243 9.36 6.74 -15.63
CA LEU A 243 8.71 6.36 -14.39
C LEU A 243 9.09 4.92 -14.00
N ALA A 244 9.61 4.77 -12.78
CA ALA A 244 10.18 3.56 -12.24
C ALA A 244 9.60 3.26 -10.85
N LEU A 245 8.37 2.70 -10.82
CA LEU A 245 7.61 2.43 -9.60
C LEU A 245 8.05 1.16 -8.85
N GLY A 246 8.87 0.32 -9.47
CA GLY A 246 9.20 -1.03 -8.99
C GLY A 246 10.45 -1.59 -9.64
N LYS A 247 10.47 -2.92 -9.80
CA LYS A 247 11.61 -3.70 -10.31
C LYS A 247 11.14 -4.83 -11.22
N ASP A 248 11.91 -5.10 -12.26
CA ASP A 248 11.78 -6.30 -13.07
C ASP A 248 12.34 -7.52 -12.32
N LEU A 249 11.49 -8.49 -11.98
CA LEU A 249 11.87 -9.71 -11.24
C LEU A 249 11.70 -10.96 -12.11
N LEU A 250 12.62 -11.91 -11.98
CA LEU A 250 12.50 -13.22 -12.63
C LEU A 250 11.41 -14.05 -11.93
N THR A 251 10.26 -14.16 -12.59
CA THR A 251 9.03 -14.72 -12.05
C THR A 251 8.76 -16.10 -12.63
N ALA A 252 8.42 -17.07 -11.78
CA ALA A 252 7.94 -18.39 -12.17
C ALA A 252 6.48 -18.60 -11.76
N PHE A 253 5.68 -19.19 -12.67
CA PHE A 253 4.27 -19.54 -12.41
C PHE A 253 4.12 -21.02 -12.10
N MET A 254 4.29 -21.38 -10.82
CA MET A 254 4.12 -22.76 -10.34
C MET A 254 3.67 -22.79 -8.88
N PRO A 255 2.89 -23.79 -8.44
CA PRO A 255 2.67 -24.02 -7.02
C PRO A 255 3.96 -24.47 -6.34
N TRP A 256 4.16 -24.07 -5.09
CA TRP A 256 5.37 -24.44 -4.33
C TRP A 256 5.04 -24.74 -2.87
N ASN A 257 4.91 -26.03 -2.53
CA ASN A 257 4.69 -26.55 -1.17
C ASN A 257 3.59 -25.82 -0.35
N GLY A 258 2.58 -25.27 -1.03
CA GLY A 258 1.52 -24.49 -0.40
C GLY A 258 1.93 -23.08 0.08
N TYR A 259 3.20 -22.67 -0.04
CA TYR A 259 3.65 -21.35 0.41
C TYR A 259 3.10 -20.20 -0.45
N ASN A 260 2.71 -20.49 -1.69
CA ASN A 260 2.00 -19.56 -2.55
C ASN A 260 0.51 -19.92 -2.72
N PHE A 261 -0.10 -20.49 -1.68
CA PHE A 261 -1.55 -20.74 -1.66
C PHE A 261 -2.34 -19.42 -1.83
N GLU A 262 -3.45 -19.49 -2.56
CA GLU A 262 -4.23 -18.32 -3.01
C GLU A 262 -3.36 -17.22 -3.68
N ASP A 263 -3.17 -16.10 -2.99
CA ASP A 263 -2.44 -14.92 -3.44
C ASP A 263 -1.13 -14.72 -2.67
N ALA A 264 -0.66 -15.74 -1.94
CA ALA A 264 0.63 -15.68 -1.27
C ALA A 264 1.79 -15.69 -2.27
N ILE A 265 2.85 -14.97 -1.92
CA ILE A 265 4.05 -14.81 -2.74
C ILE A 265 5.24 -15.42 -2.02
N ILE A 266 6.09 -16.11 -2.77
CA ILE A 266 7.39 -16.58 -2.32
C ILE A 266 8.46 -15.71 -2.97
N LEU A 267 9.42 -15.27 -2.17
CA LEU A 267 10.46 -14.34 -2.58
C LEU A 267 11.84 -14.95 -2.31
N SER A 268 12.80 -14.72 -3.20
CA SER A 268 14.19 -15.08 -2.98
C SER A 268 14.86 -14.15 -1.98
N ARG A 269 15.64 -14.70 -1.03
CA ARG A 269 16.44 -13.94 -0.06
C ARG A 269 17.42 -12.98 -0.73
N ARG A 270 17.86 -13.28 -1.95
CA ARG A 270 18.71 -12.38 -2.77
C ARG A 270 18.14 -10.96 -2.83
N LEU A 271 16.82 -10.81 -2.98
CA LEU A 271 16.19 -9.49 -3.08
C LEU A 271 16.25 -8.67 -1.78
N VAL A 272 16.40 -9.34 -0.64
CA VAL A 272 16.58 -8.72 0.69
C VAL A 272 18.04 -8.33 0.90
N GLU A 273 18.96 -9.19 0.49
CA GLU A 273 20.41 -8.99 0.60
C GLU A 273 20.89 -7.86 -0.30
N ASP A 274 20.42 -7.83 -1.55
CA ASP A 274 20.78 -6.82 -2.57
C ASP A 274 20.01 -5.50 -2.41
N ASP A 275 19.16 -5.38 -1.38
CA ASP A 275 18.31 -4.22 -1.14
C ASP A 275 17.43 -3.81 -2.34
N THR A 276 17.08 -4.80 -3.18
CA THR A 276 16.38 -4.58 -4.46
C THR A 276 15.01 -3.93 -4.26
N LEU A 277 14.29 -4.33 -3.20
CA LEU A 277 12.96 -3.83 -2.82
C LEU A 277 12.99 -3.02 -1.51
N THR A 278 14.13 -2.44 -1.16
CA THR A 278 14.28 -1.62 0.04
C THR A 278 13.83 -0.18 -0.23
N SER A 279 13.08 0.39 0.72
CA SER A 279 12.54 1.75 0.67
C SER A 279 13.00 2.57 1.88
N VAL A 280 13.07 3.89 1.74
CA VAL A 280 13.37 4.80 2.85
C VAL A 280 12.10 5.52 3.29
N HIS A 281 11.79 5.42 4.58
CA HIS A 281 10.66 6.09 5.21
C HIS A 281 11.17 7.10 6.24
N ILE A 282 10.61 8.30 6.23
CA ILE A 282 11.00 9.37 7.15
C ILE A 282 9.81 9.64 8.06
N VAL A 283 9.98 9.30 9.33
CA VAL A 283 9.01 9.57 10.38
C VAL A 283 9.41 10.86 11.08
N ASP A 284 8.47 11.76 11.25
CA ASP A 284 8.66 12.97 12.04
C ASP A 284 8.06 12.82 13.43
N TYR A 285 8.83 13.26 14.42
CA TYR A 285 8.44 13.35 15.82
C TYR A 285 8.41 14.81 16.19
N MET A 286 7.25 15.28 16.66
CA MET A 286 7.05 16.68 17.01
C MET A 286 6.74 16.81 18.49
N THR A 287 7.46 17.70 19.16
CA THR A 287 7.30 17.97 20.58
C THR A 287 7.15 19.47 20.78
N GLU A 288 6.05 19.86 21.41
CA GLU A 288 5.80 21.24 21.82
C GLU A 288 6.18 21.41 23.29
N VAL A 289 6.87 22.52 23.56
CA VAL A 289 7.27 22.98 24.89
C VAL A 289 6.35 24.12 25.27
N ARG A 290 5.58 23.93 26.34
CA ARG A 290 4.47 24.81 26.70
C ARG A 290 4.71 25.57 27.98
N GLU A 291 4.08 26.74 28.06
CA GLU A 291 3.93 27.46 29.31
C GLU A 291 2.74 26.87 30.08
N THR A 292 3.01 26.21 31.21
CA THR A 292 1.95 25.67 32.07
C THR A 292 1.63 26.65 33.21
N LYS A 293 0.51 26.43 33.89
CA LYS A 293 0.13 27.25 35.05
C LYS A 293 1.13 27.18 36.21
N LEU A 294 1.87 26.08 36.31
CA LEU A 294 2.85 25.82 37.39
C LEU A 294 4.27 26.26 37.02
N GLY A 295 4.48 26.68 35.77
CA GLY A 295 5.78 27.06 35.22
C GLY A 295 5.97 26.58 33.79
N PRO A 296 7.00 27.08 33.09
CA PRO A 296 7.32 26.61 31.75
C PRO A 296 7.84 25.17 31.77
N GLU A 297 7.48 24.39 30.75
CA GLU A 297 8.21 23.16 30.42
C GLU A 297 9.62 23.50 29.94
N ILE A 298 10.59 22.66 30.28
CA ILE A 298 12.01 22.88 29.95
C ILE A 298 12.52 21.67 29.18
N VAL A 299 13.34 21.92 28.16
CA VAL A 299 14.09 20.88 27.44
C VAL A 299 15.47 20.80 28.06
N THR A 300 15.88 19.61 28.48
CA THR A 300 17.15 19.39 29.19
C THR A 300 17.56 17.92 29.14
N GLN A 301 18.85 17.67 29.26
CA GLN A 301 19.41 16.33 29.46
C GLN A 301 19.22 15.83 30.91
N ASP A 302 18.99 16.73 31.89
CA ASP A 302 18.77 16.37 33.30
C ASP A 302 17.34 15.87 33.54
N ILE A 303 17.11 14.59 33.23
CA ILE A 303 15.79 13.95 33.31
C ILE A 303 15.72 13.07 34.57
N PRO A 304 14.66 13.23 35.40
CA PRO A 304 14.54 12.46 36.63
C PRO A 304 14.39 10.95 36.37
N ASN A 305 15.17 10.14 37.10
CA ASN A 305 15.03 8.67 37.17
C ASN A 305 15.29 7.96 35.83
N VAL A 306 16.14 8.57 35.00
CA VAL A 306 16.64 8.00 33.74
C VAL A 306 18.13 7.71 33.90
N SER A 307 18.58 6.56 33.41
CA SER A 307 20.01 6.17 33.45
C SER A 307 20.83 7.00 32.45
N GLU A 308 22.13 7.18 32.73
CA GLU A 308 23.04 7.88 31.81
C GLU A 308 23.10 7.21 30.43
N GLU A 309 22.98 5.88 30.37
CA GLU A 309 22.96 5.14 29.11
C GLU A 309 21.78 5.53 28.22
N ALA A 310 20.61 5.81 28.80
CA ALA A 310 19.43 6.27 28.04
C ALA A 310 19.57 7.72 27.55
N LEU A 311 20.50 8.49 28.13
CA LEU A 311 20.82 9.88 27.75
C LEU A 311 21.95 9.97 26.72
N ARG A 312 22.61 8.86 26.36
CA ARG A 312 23.81 8.82 25.50
C ARG A 312 23.67 9.54 24.15
N HIS A 313 22.45 9.57 23.61
CA HIS A 313 22.16 10.13 22.28
C HIS A 313 21.80 11.62 22.31
N LEU A 314 21.59 12.19 23.50
CA LEU A 314 21.22 13.59 23.67
C LEU A 314 22.46 14.50 23.63
N ASP A 315 22.28 15.71 23.12
CA ASP A 315 23.22 16.82 23.27
C ASP A 315 23.00 17.57 24.59
N GLU A 316 23.78 18.63 24.80
CA GLU A 316 23.75 19.46 26.00
C GLU A 316 22.39 20.16 26.20
N ASP A 317 21.65 20.39 25.11
CA ASP A 317 20.31 20.99 25.12
C ASP A 317 19.21 19.95 25.41
N GLY A 318 19.55 18.66 25.52
CA GLY A 318 18.59 17.58 25.71
C GLY A 318 17.89 17.13 24.43
N ILE A 319 18.46 17.39 23.25
CA ILE A 319 17.92 16.99 21.95
C ILE A 319 18.80 15.90 21.33
N VAL A 320 18.20 14.94 20.62
CA VAL A 320 18.96 13.88 19.96
C VAL A 320 19.89 14.43 18.86
N ARG A 321 21.11 13.89 18.82
CA ARG A 321 22.13 14.29 17.83
C ARG A 321 21.79 13.76 16.44
N ILE A 322 22.02 14.59 15.42
CA ILE A 322 21.91 14.16 14.01
C ILE A 322 22.95 13.07 13.74
N GLY A 323 22.50 11.97 13.14
CA GLY A 323 23.31 10.78 12.86
C GLY A 323 23.24 9.70 13.94
N ALA A 324 22.58 9.95 15.08
CA ALA A 324 22.34 8.91 16.09
C ALA A 324 21.40 7.82 15.54
N GLU A 325 21.72 6.56 15.85
CA GLU A 325 20.84 5.42 15.60
C GLU A 325 20.01 5.15 16.86
N VAL A 326 18.70 5.30 16.70
CA VAL A 326 17.72 5.32 17.78
C VAL A 326 16.78 4.13 17.67
N HIS A 327 16.56 3.48 18.80
CA HIS A 327 15.73 2.29 18.95
C HIS A 327 14.48 2.60 19.78
N PRO A 328 13.46 1.71 19.78
CA PRO A 328 12.28 1.87 20.62
C PRO A 328 12.64 2.20 22.08
N GLY A 329 12.03 3.24 22.65
CA GLY A 329 12.27 3.67 24.03
C GLY A 329 13.39 4.70 24.23
N ASP A 330 14.30 4.85 23.26
CA ASP A 330 15.34 5.90 23.28
C ASP A 330 14.69 7.29 23.31
N ILE A 331 15.32 8.21 24.04
CA ILE A 331 14.84 9.59 24.20
C ILE A 331 15.28 10.43 23.00
N LEU A 332 14.30 11.07 22.34
CA LEU A 332 14.51 11.95 21.20
C LEU A 332 14.60 13.42 21.63
N VAL A 333 13.75 13.82 22.59
CA VAL A 333 13.78 15.15 23.23
C VAL A 333 13.56 14.95 24.72
N GLY A 334 14.55 15.29 25.53
CA GLY A 334 14.45 15.36 26.98
C GLY A 334 13.58 16.53 27.38
N LYS A 335 12.37 16.26 27.90
CA LYS A 335 11.41 17.29 28.30
C LYS A 335 10.94 17.04 29.72
N ILE A 336 10.99 18.07 30.54
CA ILE A 336 10.48 18.04 31.91
C ILE A 336 9.35 19.05 32.09
N THR A 337 8.30 18.61 32.80
CA THR A 337 7.14 19.45 33.13
C THR A 337 7.08 19.67 34.64
N PRO A 338 6.95 20.93 35.12
CA PRO A 338 6.75 21.21 36.54
C PRO A 338 5.52 20.47 37.07
N LYS A 339 5.68 19.77 38.17
CA LYS A 339 4.64 19.01 38.85
C LYS A 339 4.26 19.73 40.14
N GLY A 340 2.96 19.93 40.34
CA GLY A 340 2.47 20.45 41.62
C GLY A 340 2.70 19.43 42.74
N GLU A 341 2.66 19.90 43.99
CA GLU A 341 2.75 19.01 45.15
C GLU A 341 1.51 18.10 45.16
N GLN A 342 1.70 16.84 44.76
CA GLN A 342 0.65 15.84 44.70
C GLN A 342 0.63 15.08 46.03
N GLU A 343 -0.56 14.81 46.57
CA GLU A 343 -0.69 13.88 47.68
C GLU A 343 -0.28 12.48 47.20
N LEU A 344 0.93 12.09 47.58
CA LEU A 344 1.46 10.74 47.36
C LEU A 344 0.59 9.73 48.11
N SER A 345 0.46 8.53 47.54
CA SER A 345 -0.18 7.42 48.25
C SER A 345 0.61 7.08 49.52
N SER A 346 -0.03 6.43 50.49
CA SER A 346 0.64 6.01 51.73
C SER A 346 1.86 5.13 51.46
N GLU A 347 1.79 4.29 50.43
CA GLU A 347 2.86 3.41 49.95
C GLU A 347 4.01 4.20 49.33
N GLU A 348 3.71 5.16 48.44
CA GLU A 348 4.73 6.04 47.84
C GLU A 348 5.41 6.91 48.90
N ARG A 349 4.66 7.40 49.90
CA ARG A 349 5.21 8.12 51.06
C ARG A 349 6.18 7.26 51.86
N LEU A 350 5.80 6.01 52.12
CA LEU A 350 6.64 5.06 52.85
C LEU A 350 7.91 4.73 52.07
N LEU A 351 7.81 4.38 50.79
CA LEU A 351 8.95 4.10 49.93
C LEU A 351 9.94 5.27 49.92
N ARG A 352 9.42 6.48 49.81
CA ARG A 352 10.24 7.69 49.81
C ARG A 352 10.90 7.98 51.16
N ALA A 353 10.23 7.66 52.26
CA ALA A 353 10.82 7.74 53.60
C ALA A 353 11.95 6.70 53.79
N ILE A 354 11.82 5.51 53.20
CA ILE A 354 12.83 4.44 53.25
C ILE A 354 14.07 4.80 52.43
N PHE A 355 13.89 5.22 51.17
CA PHE A 355 15.00 5.49 50.24
C PHE A 355 15.58 6.90 50.37
N GLY A 356 14.97 7.79 51.16
CA GLY A 356 15.44 9.16 51.36
C GLY A 356 15.41 10.02 50.09
N GLU A 357 14.69 9.59 49.05
CA GLU A 357 14.60 10.32 47.79
C GLU A 357 13.84 11.64 47.99
N LYS A 358 14.45 12.76 47.62
CA LYS A 358 13.77 14.06 47.62
C LYS A 358 12.71 14.09 46.51
N ALA A 359 11.64 14.84 46.74
CA ALA A 359 10.63 15.13 45.71
C ALA A 359 11.36 15.83 44.59
N LYS A 360 11.36 15.23 43.41
CA LYS A 360 11.66 16.00 42.21
C LYS A 360 10.38 16.75 41.85
N GLU A 361 10.47 18.08 41.80
CA GLU A 361 9.35 18.99 41.48
C GLU A 361 8.96 18.92 39.99
N VAL A 362 9.54 17.99 39.23
CA VAL A 362 9.39 17.86 37.79
C VAL A 362 9.09 16.43 37.41
N ARG A 363 8.31 16.26 36.34
CA ARG A 363 7.96 14.96 35.74
C ARG A 363 8.61 14.84 34.36
N ASP A 364 9.11 13.65 34.04
CA ASP A 364 9.52 13.29 32.68
C ASP A 364 8.31 13.27 31.72
N THR A 365 8.33 14.15 30.73
CA THR A 365 7.37 14.22 29.62
C THR A 365 8.09 14.20 28.26
N SER A 366 9.27 13.58 28.26
CA SER A 366 10.17 13.47 27.11
C SER A 366 9.53 12.76 25.93
N GLN A 367 9.92 13.17 24.73
CA GLN A 367 9.56 12.48 23.51
C GLN A 367 10.48 11.28 23.33
N ARG A 368 9.89 10.09 23.25
CA ARG A 368 10.61 8.83 23.02
C ARG A 368 10.32 8.28 21.63
N MET A 369 11.22 7.44 21.14
CA MET A 369 10.99 6.65 19.93
C MET A 369 9.80 5.71 20.15
N SER A 370 8.87 5.66 19.20
CA SER A 370 7.71 4.76 19.27
C SER A 370 8.11 3.29 19.19
N ASN A 371 7.33 2.43 19.83
CA ASN A 371 7.51 0.98 19.73
C ASN A 371 7.45 0.48 18.28
N GLY A 372 8.33 -0.46 17.94
CA GLY A 372 8.41 -1.06 16.60
C GLY A 372 9.05 -0.18 15.52
N LYS A 373 9.53 1.02 15.88
CA LYS A 373 10.24 1.93 14.98
C LYS A 373 11.70 2.08 15.43
N HIS A 374 12.60 2.08 14.47
CA HIS A 374 14.02 2.34 14.66
C HIS A 374 14.54 3.08 13.44
N GLY A 375 15.69 3.72 13.55
CA GLY A 375 16.32 4.36 12.41
C GLY A 375 17.35 5.39 12.80
N LYS A 376 17.78 6.17 11.81
CA LYS A 376 18.81 7.18 11.96
C LYS A 376 18.19 8.57 11.97
N VAL A 377 18.62 9.42 12.91
CA VAL A 377 18.21 10.82 12.92
C VAL A 377 18.87 11.54 11.75
N VAL A 378 18.06 12.05 10.81
CA VAL A 378 18.54 12.75 9.60
C VAL A 378 18.36 14.26 9.65
N GLY A 379 17.54 14.76 10.56
CA GLY A 379 17.35 16.20 10.71
C GLY A 379 16.62 16.56 12.00
N VAL A 380 16.96 17.72 12.52
CA VAL A 380 16.30 18.35 13.67
C VAL A 380 15.97 19.79 13.27
N LYS A 381 14.73 20.21 13.51
CA LYS A 381 14.28 21.59 13.32
C LYS A 381 13.74 22.11 14.64
N VAL A 382 14.28 23.23 15.10
CA VAL A 382 13.85 23.90 16.32
C VAL A 382 13.21 25.22 15.93
N PHE A 383 11.96 25.42 16.35
CA PHE A 383 11.23 26.66 16.20
C PHE A 383 11.00 27.26 17.59
N SER A 384 11.51 28.46 17.85
CA SER A 384 11.29 29.16 19.11
C SER A 384 10.62 30.51 18.86
N ARG A 385 9.79 30.93 19.83
CA ARG A 385 9.18 32.27 19.80
C ARG A 385 10.25 33.36 19.90
N GLU A 386 11.33 33.10 20.62
CA GLU A 386 12.47 34.02 20.77
C GLU A 386 13.15 34.33 19.42
N ASN A 387 13.22 33.33 18.52
CA ASN A 387 13.75 33.50 17.17
C ASN A 387 12.73 34.13 16.19
N GLY A 388 11.59 34.63 16.68
CA GLY A 388 10.56 35.29 15.88
C GLY A 388 9.66 34.35 15.09
N HIS A 389 9.64 33.05 15.41
CA HIS A 389 8.70 32.11 14.81
C HIS A 389 7.30 32.27 15.39
N GLU A 390 6.30 32.29 14.52
CA GLU A 390 4.90 32.29 14.93
C GLU A 390 4.50 30.89 15.41
N LEU A 391 4.27 30.75 16.71
CA LEU A 391 3.87 29.51 17.37
C LEU A 391 2.47 29.66 17.97
N LYS A 392 1.79 28.53 18.23
CA LYS A 392 0.49 28.53 18.91
C LYS A 392 0.58 29.25 20.26
N ALA A 393 -0.52 29.85 20.69
CA ALA A 393 -0.62 30.49 22.00
C ALA A 393 -0.21 29.50 23.11
N GLY A 394 0.64 29.96 24.06
CA GLY A 394 1.21 29.12 25.12
C GLY A 394 2.32 28.15 24.72
N VAL A 395 2.70 28.06 23.43
CA VAL A 395 3.87 27.28 22.99
C VAL A 395 5.09 28.19 22.90
N ILE A 396 6.15 27.85 23.63
CA ILE A 396 7.42 28.61 23.72
C ILE A 396 8.37 28.14 22.61
N MET A 397 8.47 26.82 22.45
CA MET A 397 9.36 26.17 21.52
C MET A 397 8.70 24.91 20.95
N GLN A 398 9.05 24.57 19.72
CA GLN A 398 8.59 23.38 19.02
C GLN A 398 9.78 22.71 18.34
N ILE A 399 10.02 21.46 18.68
CA ILE A 399 11.14 20.67 18.16
C ILE A 399 10.55 19.59 17.26
N GLN A 400 11.07 19.47 16.04
CA GLN A 400 10.71 18.44 15.08
C GLN A 400 11.94 17.62 14.71
N ILE A 401 11.87 16.31 14.91
CA ILE A 401 12.96 15.35 14.66
C ILE A 401 12.53 14.44 13.52
N PHE A 402 13.39 14.31 12.52
CA PHE A 402 13.21 13.44 11.37
C PHE A 402 14.08 12.20 11.54
N VAL A 403 13.43 11.04 11.60
CA VAL A 403 14.10 9.74 11.69
C VAL A 403 13.86 8.99 10.39
N ALA A 404 14.95 8.71 9.66
CA ALA A 404 14.91 7.89 8.46
C ALA A 404 15.06 6.40 8.83
N GLN A 405 14.21 5.59 8.24
CA GLN A 405 14.14 4.14 8.41
C GLN A 405 14.35 3.49 7.06
N MET A 406 15.37 2.64 6.95
CA MET A 406 15.49 1.74 5.81
C MET A 406 14.60 0.55 6.06
N ARG A 407 13.60 0.37 5.20
CA ARG A 407 12.64 -0.72 5.29
C ARG A 407 12.91 -1.72 4.19
N LYS A 408 13.63 -2.78 4.56
CA LYS A 408 13.80 -3.97 3.72
C LYS A 408 12.46 -4.65 3.48
N ILE A 409 12.38 -5.47 2.44
CA ILE A 409 11.19 -6.27 2.18
C ILE A 409 11.10 -7.40 3.23
N ALA A 410 9.91 -7.61 3.80
CA ALA A 410 9.69 -8.58 4.87
C ALA A 410 8.50 -9.51 4.58
N VAL A 411 8.46 -10.65 5.29
CA VAL A 411 7.27 -11.52 5.32
C VAL A 411 6.09 -10.72 5.87
N GLY A 412 4.95 -10.78 5.18
CA GLY A 412 3.76 -9.97 5.48
C GLY A 412 3.67 -8.66 4.70
N ASP A 413 4.73 -8.22 4.02
CA ASP A 413 4.65 -7.07 3.11
C ASP A 413 3.84 -7.43 1.85
N LYS A 414 3.19 -6.41 1.28
CA LYS A 414 2.34 -6.57 0.10
C LYS A 414 3.07 -6.13 -1.18
N LEU A 415 3.10 -7.02 -2.16
CA LEU A 415 3.53 -6.72 -3.52
C LEU A 415 2.34 -6.69 -4.48
N GLY A 416 2.48 -5.97 -5.58
CA GLY A 416 1.52 -5.94 -6.67
C GLY A 416 2.21 -5.87 -8.03
N GLY A 417 1.54 -6.37 -9.06
CA GLY A 417 1.92 -6.15 -10.45
C GLY A 417 1.00 -5.12 -11.11
N ARG A 418 1.33 -4.73 -12.34
CA ARG A 418 0.53 -3.76 -13.12
C ARG A 418 -0.81 -4.33 -13.60
N HIS A 419 -0.98 -5.65 -13.56
CA HIS A 419 -2.15 -6.38 -14.04
C HIS A 419 -3.20 -6.67 -12.95
N GLY A 420 -3.13 -5.95 -11.82
CA GLY A 420 -4.07 -6.11 -10.70
C GLY A 420 -3.87 -7.40 -9.90
N ASN A 421 -2.80 -8.15 -10.18
CA ASN A 421 -2.28 -9.22 -9.32
C ASN A 421 -1.65 -8.57 -8.09
N LYS A 422 -2.01 -9.07 -6.91
CA LYS A 422 -1.49 -8.61 -5.62
C LYS A 422 -1.28 -9.82 -4.74
N GLY A 423 -0.31 -9.74 -3.85
CA GLY A 423 -0.05 -10.81 -2.92
C GLY A 423 0.71 -10.35 -1.71
N VAL A 424 0.65 -11.16 -0.67
CA VAL A 424 1.41 -10.96 0.56
C VAL A 424 2.57 -11.94 0.55
N ILE A 425 3.76 -11.48 0.90
CA ILE A 425 4.93 -12.35 0.99
C ILE A 425 4.70 -13.31 2.16
N ALA A 426 4.53 -14.60 1.86
CA ALA A 426 4.35 -15.64 2.87
C ALA A 426 5.70 -16.21 3.33
N ARG A 427 6.67 -16.29 2.42
CA ARG A 427 8.01 -16.79 2.76
C ARG A 427 9.10 -16.16 1.93
N ILE A 428 10.23 -15.91 2.58
CA ILE A 428 11.48 -15.54 1.94
C ILE A 428 12.39 -16.76 2.01
N LEU A 429 12.63 -17.41 0.87
CA LEU A 429 13.44 -18.62 0.81
C LEU A 429 14.92 -18.28 0.59
N PRO A 430 15.85 -19.08 1.16
CA PRO A 430 17.25 -19.05 0.73
C PRO A 430 17.37 -19.21 -0.79
N VAL A 431 18.45 -18.69 -1.37
CA VAL A 431 18.65 -18.67 -2.82
C VAL A 431 18.80 -20.10 -3.37
N GLU A 432 19.48 -20.95 -2.62
CA GLU A 432 19.70 -22.37 -2.89
C GLU A 432 18.40 -23.19 -2.87
N ASP A 433 17.38 -22.73 -2.16
CA ASP A 433 16.07 -23.39 -2.06
C ASP A 433 15.13 -23.00 -3.21
N MET A 434 15.46 -21.94 -3.95
CA MET A 434 14.60 -21.43 -5.03
C MET A 434 14.71 -22.33 -6.26
N PRO A 435 13.60 -22.50 -7.02
CA PRO A 435 13.69 -23.09 -8.34
C PRO A 435 14.70 -22.34 -9.21
N PHE A 436 15.47 -23.07 -10.01
CA PHE A 436 16.49 -22.49 -10.89
C PHE A 436 16.41 -23.05 -12.31
N ASN A 437 16.87 -22.25 -13.27
CA ASN A 437 16.94 -22.62 -14.70
C ASN A 437 18.12 -23.56 -14.99
N GLU A 438 18.17 -24.17 -16.18
CA GLU A 438 19.32 -24.99 -16.65
C GLU A 438 20.69 -24.30 -16.48
N ASP A 439 20.74 -22.97 -16.65
CA ASP A 439 21.95 -22.16 -16.50
C ASP A 439 22.35 -21.90 -15.02
N GLY A 440 21.64 -22.49 -14.05
CA GLY A 440 21.88 -22.29 -12.61
C GLY A 440 21.31 -20.98 -12.04
N THR A 441 20.62 -20.17 -12.84
CA THR A 441 20.03 -18.90 -12.36
C THR A 441 18.77 -19.17 -11.54
N PRO A 442 18.71 -18.78 -10.26
CA PRO A 442 17.52 -18.94 -9.43
C PRO A 442 16.47 -17.88 -9.76
N VAL A 443 15.20 -18.27 -9.63
CA VAL A 443 14.06 -17.34 -9.79
C VAL A 443 13.97 -16.39 -8.59
N ASP A 444 13.47 -15.19 -8.82
CA ASP A 444 13.32 -14.15 -7.79
C ASP A 444 12.01 -14.28 -7.02
N ILE A 445 10.95 -14.68 -7.72
CA ILE A 445 9.59 -14.71 -7.19
C ILE A 445 8.82 -15.88 -7.79
N VAL A 446 8.05 -16.58 -6.96
CA VAL A 446 7.17 -17.67 -7.39
C VAL A 446 5.73 -17.27 -7.14
N LEU A 447 4.93 -17.27 -8.22
CA LEU A 447 3.52 -16.91 -8.20
C LEU A 447 2.64 -18.13 -8.50
N ASN A 448 1.44 -18.14 -7.94
CA ASN A 448 0.48 -19.21 -8.17
C ASN A 448 -0.19 -19.08 -9.55
N PRO A 449 -0.10 -20.10 -10.43
CA PRO A 449 -0.73 -20.05 -11.75
C PRO A 449 -2.27 -20.04 -11.69
N LEU A 450 -2.89 -20.62 -10.66
CA LEU A 450 -4.35 -20.72 -10.54
C LEU A 450 -5.05 -19.35 -10.40
N GLY A 451 -4.30 -18.36 -9.93
CA GLY A 451 -4.77 -17.00 -9.80
C GLY A 451 -4.94 -16.25 -11.12
N VAL A 452 -4.40 -16.75 -12.24
CA VAL A 452 -4.45 -16.04 -13.54
C VAL A 452 -5.77 -16.28 -14.28
N PRO A 453 -6.23 -17.54 -14.50
CA PRO A 453 -7.45 -17.79 -15.27
C PRO A 453 -8.72 -17.28 -14.58
N SER A 454 -8.84 -17.51 -13.27
CA SER A 454 -10.00 -17.06 -12.46
C SER A 454 -10.18 -15.54 -12.46
N ARG A 455 -9.08 -14.80 -12.68
CA ARG A 455 -9.04 -13.34 -12.64
C ARG A 455 -9.04 -12.69 -14.00
N MET A 456 -8.82 -13.48 -15.07
CA MET A 456 -8.78 -13.01 -16.46
C MET A 456 -7.82 -11.84 -16.68
N ASN A 457 -6.67 -11.85 -15.99
CA ASN A 457 -5.59 -10.87 -16.17
C ASN A 457 -4.39 -11.50 -16.88
N ILE A 458 -4.66 -12.02 -18.08
CA ILE A 458 -3.72 -12.78 -18.90
C ILE A 458 -2.55 -11.90 -19.36
N GLY A 459 -2.74 -10.57 -19.42
CA GLY A 459 -1.69 -9.64 -19.80
C GLY A 459 -0.39 -9.82 -19.01
N GLN A 460 -0.45 -10.29 -17.76
CA GLN A 460 0.75 -10.55 -16.95
C GLN A 460 1.63 -11.67 -17.55
N LEU A 461 1.03 -12.67 -18.21
CA LEU A 461 1.79 -13.73 -18.90
C LEU A 461 2.43 -13.20 -20.18
N PHE A 462 1.72 -12.32 -20.91
CA PHE A 462 2.28 -11.63 -22.08
C PHE A 462 3.45 -10.73 -21.68
N GLU A 463 3.33 -9.98 -20.58
CA GLU A 463 4.42 -9.21 -19.99
C GLU A 463 5.60 -10.12 -19.64
N THR A 464 5.34 -11.26 -18.99
CA THR A 464 6.36 -12.23 -18.59
C THR A 464 7.16 -12.76 -19.78
N HIS A 465 6.47 -13.21 -20.84
CA HIS A 465 7.11 -13.73 -22.05
C HIS A 465 7.88 -12.64 -22.82
N LEU A 466 7.27 -11.47 -23.00
CA LEU A 466 7.91 -10.36 -23.70
C LEU A 466 9.12 -9.84 -22.91
N GLY A 467 8.99 -9.73 -21.58
CA GLY A 467 10.05 -9.31 -20.68
C GLY A 467 11.21 -10.31 -20.66
N MET A 468 10.91 -11.61 -20.74
CA MET A 468 11.93 -12.65 -20.90
C MET A 468 12.75 -12.45 -22.18
N ALA A 469 12.07 -12.32 -23.34
CA ALA A 469 12.74 -12.12 -24.62
C ALA A 469 13.54 -10.81 -24.65
N ALA A 470 12.94 -9.72 -24.17
CA ALA A 470 13.56 -8.39 -24.14
C ALA A 470 14.80 -8.37 -23.22
N LYS A 471 14.73 -9.01 -22.05
CA LYS A 471 15.86 -9.13 -21.12
C LYS A 471 17.02 -9.92 -21.74
N ALA A 472 16.73 -11.04 -22.40
CA ALA A 472 17.74 -11.86 -23.06
C ALA A 472 18.41 -11.14 -24.26
N LEU A 473 17.65 -10.32 -24.99
CA LEU A 473 18.17 -9.50 -26.10
C LEU A 473 18.83 -8.19 -25.64
N GLY A 474 18.75 -7.83 -24.35
CA GLY A 474 19.30 -6.59 -23.82
C GLY A 474 18.57 -5.33 -24.32
N ILE A 475 17.28 -5.43 -24.64
CA ILE A 475 16.46 -4.33 -25.15
C ILE A 475 15.31 -3.98 -24.20
N LYS A 476 14.82 -2.75 -24.30
CA LYS A 476 13.56 -2.32 -23.68
C LYS A 476 12.49 -2.19 -24.76
N VAL A 477 11.25 -2.52 -24.42
CA VAL A 477 10.15 -2.59 -25.37
C VAL A 477 8.94 -1.83 -24.88
N ALA A 478 8.26 -1.14 -25.79
CA ALA A 478 7.01 -0.46 -25.52
C ALA A 478 5.85 -1.21 -26.17
N THR A 479 4.81 -1.51 -25.39
CA THR A 479 3.55 -2.10 -25.86
C THR A 479 2.39 -1.17 -25.50
N PRO A 480 2.09 -0.16 -26.33
CA PRO A 480 1.07 0.82 -26.01
C PRO A 480 -0.33 0.20 -25.83
N PRO A 481 -1.16 0.74 -24.92
CA PRO A 481 -2.54 0.29 -24.71
C PRO A 481 -3.34 0.18 -26.00
N PHE A 482 -4.03 -0.94 -26.21
CA PHE A 482 -4.84 -1.20 -27.41
C PHE A 482 -4.05 -1.16 -28.75
N ASN A 483 -2.72 -1.12 -28.68
CA ASN A 483 -1.80 -1.31 -29.80
C ASN A 483 -0.64 -2.22 -29.36
N GLY A 484 -0.98 -3.28 -28.64
CA GLY A 484 0.00 -4.17 -28.04
C GLY A 484 0.78 -4.99 -29.07
N VAL A 485 1.95 -5.49 -28.63
CA VAL A 485 2.80 -6.36 -29.47
C VAL A 485 2.03 -7.64 -29.82
N PRO A 486 1.89 -8.01 -31.12
CA PRO A 486 1.21 -9.23 -31.51
C PRO A 486 1.93 -10.49 -31.00
N THR A 487 1.17 -11.55 -30.70
CA THR A 487 1.71 -12.82 -30.19
C THR A 487 2.80 -13.41 -31.09
N GLU A 488 2.61 -13.35 -32.42
CA GLU A 488 3.60 -13.86 -33.38
C GLU A 488 4.94 -13.10 -33.30
N LYS A 489 4.88 -11.79 -32.99
CA LYS A 489 6.10 -11.02 -32.76
C LYS A 489 6.79 -11.46 -31.47
N ILE A 490 6.06 -11.70 -30.39
CA ILE A 490 6.61 -12.22 -29.12
C ILE A 490 7.31 -13.58 -29.35
N LYS A 491 6.67 -14.50 -30.08
CA LYS A 491 7.27 -15.81 -30.43
C LYS A 491 8.55 -15.65 -31.23
N SER A 492 8.56 -14.78 -32.25
CA SER A 492 9.77 -14.53 -33.04
C SER A 492 10.90 -13.93 -32.21
N MET A 493 10.60 -13.05 -31.25
CA MET A 493 11.58 -12.49 -30.33
C MET A 493 12.13 -13.53 -29.36
N LEU A 494 11.28 -14.43 -28.84
CA LEU A 494 11.75 -15.56 -28.03
C LEU A 494 12.71 -16.45 -28.82
N LYS A 495 12.38 -16.76 -30.07
CA LYS A 495 13.23 -17.54 -30.97
C LYS A 495 14.57 -16.85 -31.26
N GLU A 496 14.55 -15.54 -31.52
CA GLU A 496 15.74 -14.72 -31.73
C GLU A 496 16.64 -14.71 -30.49
N ALA A 497 16.04 -14.72 -29.30
CA ALA A 497 16.73 -14.80 -28.02
C ALA A 497 17.25 -16.22 -27.67
N GLY A 498 17.01 -17.22 -28.52
CA GLY A 498 17.38 -18.63 -28.24
C GLY A 498 16.50 -19.30 -27.18
N LEU A 499 15.31 -18.74 -26.91
CA LEU A 499 14.38 -19.23 -25.90
C LEU A 499 13.21 -20.03 -26.55
N PRO A 500 12.54 -20.90 -25.78
CA PRO A 500 11.36 -21.63 -26.26
C PRO A 500 10.21 -20.70 -26.70
N GLU A 501 9.61 -20.99 -27.86
CA GLU A 501 8.53 -20.17 -28.44
C GLU A 501 7.24 -20.18 -27.58
N ASP A 502 7.08 -21.17 -26.70
CA ASP A 502 5.96 -21.28 -25.75
C ASP A 502 6.17 -20.49 -24.45
N GLY A 503 7.36 -19.89 -24.26
CA GLY A 503 7.71 -19.12 -23.06
C GLY A 503 7.92 -19.97 -21.80
N LYS A 504 8.07 -21.30 -21.94
CA LYS A 504 8.28 -22.21 -20.83
C LYS A 504 9.72 -22.71 -20.78
N GLN A 505 10.30 -22.77 -19.59
CA GLN A 505 11.64 -23.31 -19.36
C GLN A 505 11.59 -24.51 -18.41
N GLN A 506 12.58 -25.38 -18.54
CA GLN A 506 12.80 -26.43 -17.55
C GLN A 506 13.37 -25.80 -16.27
N LEU A 507 12.70 -26.05 -15.16
CA LEU A 507 13.16 -25.67 -13.83
C LEU A 507 13.63 -26.91 -13.07
N TYR A 508 14.52 -26.67 -12.11
CA TYR A 508 15.04 -27.66 -11.17
C TYR A 508 14.69 -27.23 -9.75
N ASP A 509 14.37 -28.19 -8.89
CA ASP A 509 14.14 -27.95 -7.47
C ASP A 509 15.48 -27.64 -6.79
N GLY A 510 15.60 -26.47 -6.16
CA GLY A 510 16.79 -26.06 -5.43
C GLY A 510 17.17 -27.02 -4.29
N ARG A 511 16.19 -27.72 -3.71
CA ARG A 511 16.39 -28.59 -2.54
C ARG A 511 16.90 -29.97 -2.89
N THR A 512 16.41 -30.54 -4.00
CA THR A 512 16.74 -31.91 -4.41
C THR A 512 17.69 -31.94 -5.60
N GLY A 513 17.74 -30.88 -6.40
CA GLY A 513 18.44 -30.81 -7.69
C GLY A 513 17.70 -31.51 -8.83
N GLU A 514 16.52 -32.11 -8.57
CA GLU A 514 15.75 -32.82 -9.59
C GLU A 514 14.97 -31.85 -10.49
N ALA A 515 14.83 -32.21 -11.76
CA ALA A 515 14.02 -31.45 -12.71
C ALA A 515 12.53 -31.59 -12.38
N PHE A 516 11.76 -30.50 -12.44
CA PHE A 516 10.31 -30.57 -12.36
C PHE A 516 9.72 -31.34 -13.54
N SER A 517 8.64 -32.10 -13.30
CA SER A 517 8.03 -32.94 -14.33
C SER A 517 7.53 -32.16 -15.56
N GLU A 518 7.09 -30.92 -15.36
CA GLU A 518 6.55 -30.06 -16.41
C GLU A 518 7.35 -28.77 -16.55
N LYS A 519 7.49 -28.31 -17.79
CA LYS A 519 8.11 -27.00 -18.06
C LYS A 519 7.22 -25.88 -17.54
N THR A 520 7.84 -24.90 -16.92
CA THR A 520 7.15 -23.81 -16.21
C THR A 520 7.31 -22.50 -16.97
N THR A 521 6.27 -21.68 -16.98
CA THR A 521 6.38 -20.31 -17.50
C THR A 521 7.26 -19.49 -16.57
N VAL A 522 8.38 -19.03 -17.12
CA VAL A 522 9.36 -18.18 -16.43
C VAL A 522 9.51 -16.91 -17.25
N GLY A 523 9.84 -15.79 -16.62
CA GLY A 523 10.17 -14.57 -17.34
C GLY A 523 10.29 -13.34 -16.47
N SER A 524 10.50 -12.18 -17.10
CA SER A 524 10.65 -10.93 -16.38
C SER A 524 9.30 -10.25 -16.22
N MET A 525 8.87 -9.99 -14.99
CA MET A 525 7.65 -9.23 -14.68
C MET A 525 7.98 -8.02 -13.82
N TYR A 526 7.34 -6.88 -14.08
CA TYR A 526 7.53 -5.67 -13.29
C TYR A 526 6.68 -5.69 -12.02
N MET A 527 7.34 -5.85 -10.88
CA MET A 527 6.73 -5.94 -9.56
C MET A 527 6.92 -4.66 -8.76
N ILE A 528 5.88 -4.28 -8.02
CA ILE A 528 5.78 -3.03 -7.26
C ILE A 528 5.62 -3.36 -5.78
N LYS A 529 6.44 -2.72 -4.93
CA LYS A 529 6.25 -2.72 -3.49
C LYS A 529 5.17 -1.71 -3.11
N LEU A 530 4.09 -2.18 -2.51
CA LEU A 530 2.97 -1.32 -2.13
C LEU A 530 3.19 -0.72 -0.74
N ASN A 531 2.57 0.44 -0.46
CA ASN A 531 2.60 1.12 0.84
C ASN A 531 1.72 0.40 1.89
N HIS A 532 1.87 -0.92 1.99
CA HIS A 532 1.16 -1.81 2.88
C HIS A 532 2.16 -2.77 3.51
N MET A 533 3.02 -2.21 4.36
CA MET A 533 4.07 -2.95 5.05
C MET A 533 3.57 -3.57 6.34
N ILE A 534 4.13 -4.72 6.72
CA ILE A 534 3.80 -5.40 7.97
C ILE A 534 4.21 -4.56 9.19
N ALA A 535 5.34 -3.85 9.12
CA ALA A 535 5.86 -3.03 10.22
C ALA A 535 4.85 -1.95 10.68
N ASP A 536 4.05 -1.41 9.76
CA ASP A 536 3.02 -0.44 10.11
C ASP A 536 1.73 -1.09 10.61
N LYS A 537 1.45 -2.33 10.21
CA LYS A 537 0.20 -3.05 10.52
C LYS A 537 0.26 -3.89 11.79
N ILE A 538 1.44 -4.39 12.17
CA ILE A 538 1.59 -5.15 13.41
C ILE A 538 1.26 -4.27 14.60
N HIS A 539 0.37 -4.75 15.46
CA HIS A 539 -0.05 -4.06 16.68
C HIS A 539 -0.51 -5.09 17.70
N ALA A 540 0.00 -4.96 18.92
CA ALA A 540 -0.36 -5.80 20.04
C ALA A 540 -0.49 -4.93 21.29
N ARG A 541 -1.40 -5.31 22.18
CA ARG A 541 -1.66 -4.63 23.45
C ARG A 541 -1.97 -5.68 24.50
N SER A 542 -1.29 -5.57 25.65
CA SER A 542 -1.70 -6.24 26.89
C SER A 542 -2.58 -5.27 27.69
N THR A 543 -1.97 -4.25 28.27
CA THR A 543 -2.63 -3.12 28.96
C THR A 543 -2.26 -1.81 28.27
N GLY A 544 -2.94 -0.73 28.61
CA GLY A 544 -2.69 0.56 27.97
C GLY A 544 -3.65 1.65 28.45
N PRO A 545 -3.70 2.78 27.75
CA PRO A 545 -4.61 3.86 28.12
C PRO A 545 -6.07 3.48 27.87
N TYR A 546 -6.94 4.09 28.66
CA TYR A 546 -8.40 3.93 28.65
C TYR A 546 -9.08 5.28 28.40
N THR A 547 -10.30 5.24 27.86
CA THR A 547 -11.16 6.42 27.72
C THR A 547 -11.58 6.92 29.10
N MET A 548 -11.65 8.25 29.28
CA MET A 548 -12.07 8.81 30.57
C MET A 548 -13.54 8.57 30.89
N VAL A 549 -14.40 8.52 29.86
CA VAL A 549 -15.85 8.43 30.03
C VAL A 549 -16.29 6.97 30.16
N THR A 550 -16.00 6.16 29.14
CA THR A 550 -16.49 4.76 29.10
C THR A 550 -15.55 3.77 29.78
N GLN A 551 -14.37 4.20 30.24
CA GLN A 551 -13.33 3.35 30.84
C GLN A 551 -12.88 2.17 29.96
N GLN A 552 -13.16 2.22 28.65
CA GLN A 552 -12.76 1.20 27.69
C GLN A 552 -11.34 1.46 27.16
N PRO A 553 -10.63 0.42 26.69
CA PRO A 553 -9.38 0.60 25.96
C PRO A 553 -9.51 1.64 24.84
N LEU A 554 -8.54 2.55 24.71
CA LEU A 554 -8.48 3.47 23.56
C LEU A 554 -8.45 2.71 22.23
N GLY A 555 -8.82 3.36 21.14
CA GLY A 555 -8.82 2.78 19.80
C GLY A 555 -7.54 3.10 19.01
N GLY A 556 -7.05 2.12 18.26
CA GLY A 556 -6.01 2.32 17.24
C GLY A 556 -4.56 2.28 17.74
N LYS A 557 -3.65 1.88 16.85
CA LYS A 557 -2.22 1.68 17.13
C LYS A 557 -1.53 2.94 17.68
N ALA A 558 -1.87 4.11 17.16
CA ALA A 558 -1.24 5.38 17.55
C ALA A 558 -1.43 5.72 19.05
N GLN A 559 -2.51 5.23 19.66
CA GLN A 559 -2.83 5.43 21.08
C GLN A 559 -2.52 4.19 21.93
N ASN A 560 -1.79 3.21 21.37
CA ASN A 560 -1.63 1.90 21.98
C ASN A 560 -2.99 1.26 22.36
N GLY A 561 -3.95 1.35 21.42
CA GLY A 561 -5.34 0.99 21.62
C GLY A 561 -5.63 -0.52 21.60
N GLY A 562 -6.79 -0.93 22.11
CA GLY A 562 -7.30 -2.30 22.00
C GLY A 562 -7.92 -2.58 20.64
N GLN A 563 -8.11 -3.86 20.34
CA GLN A 563 -8.95 -4.27 19.21
C GLN A 563 -10.42 -4.18 19.59
N ARG A 564 -11.27 -3.83 18.63
CA ARG A 564 -12.70 -3.80 18.86
C ARG A 564 -13.25 -5.22 18.74
N PHE A 565 -13.79 -5.73 19.84
CA PHE A 565 -14.62 -6.92 19.85
C PHE A 565 -16.08 -6.46 19.63
N GLY A 566 -16.58 -6.66 18.41
CA GLY A 566 -17.87 -6.14 17.97
C GLY A 566 -19.03 -7.10 18.22
N GLU A 567 -20.22 -6.66 17.80
CA GLU A 567 -21.46 -7.43 17.93
C GLU A 567 -21.40 -8.77 17.19
N MET A 568 -20.83 -8.80 15.98
CA MET A 568 -20.70 -10.04 15.20
C MET A 568 -19.74 -11.04 15.87
N GLU A 569 -18.67 -10.56 16.52
CA GLU A 569 -17.76 -11.42 17.26
C GLU A 569 -18.39 -11.95 18.57
N VAL A 570 -19.27 -11.15 19.21
CA VAL A 570 -20.07 -11.61 20.35
C VAL A 570 -20.98 -12.76 19.94
N TRP A 571 -21.73 -12.63 18.83
CA TRP A 571 -22.60 -13.69 18.33
C TRP A 571 -21.83 -14.99 18.05
N ALA A 572 -20.59 -14.89 17.58
CA ALA A 572 -19.75 -16.06 17.39
C ALA A 572 -19.49 -16.80 18.71
N LEU A 573 -19.16 -16.10 19.79
CA LEU A 573 -18.97 -16.73 21.11
C LEU A 573 -20.27 -17.27 21.71
N GLU A 574 -21.39 -16.58 21.51
CA GLU A 574 -22.71 -17.06 21.93
C GLU A 574 -23.07 -18.38 21.22
N ALA A 575 -22.81 -18.48 19.91
CA ALA A 575 -23.06 -19.69 19.13
C ALA A 575 -22.23 -20.89 19.60
N TYR A 576 -20.99 -20.66 20.07
CA TYR A 576 -20.16 -21.70 20.68
C TYR A 576 -20.57 -22.03 22.13
N GLY A 577 -21.47 -21.25 22.75
CA GLY A 577 -21.78 -21.37 24.17
C GLY A 577 -20.61 -20.97 25.09
N ALA A 578 -19.66 -20.16 24.59
CA ALA A 578 -18.45 -19.77 25.30
C ALA A 578 -18.70 -18.62 26.28
N SER A 579 -19.61 -18.84 27.24
CA SER A 579 -20.11 -17.82 28.18
C SER A 579 -19.00 -17.14 29.00
N ASN A 580 -18.06 -17.91 29.57
CA ASN A 580 -16.94 -17.36 30.35
C ASN A 580 -16.02 -16.48 29.50
N THR A 581 -15.72 -16.89 28.25
CA THR A 581 -14.87 -16.10 27.35
C THR A 581 -15.57 -14.80 26.97
N LEU A 582 -16.86 -14.86 26.68
CA LEU A 582 -17.65 -13.67 26.37
C LEU A 582 -17.73 -12.73 27.57
N GLN A 583 -18.00 -13.26 28.75
CA GLN A 583 -18.07 -12.48 29.98
C GLN A 583 -16.73 -11.78 30.25
N GLU A 584 -15.60 -12.47 30.10
CA GLU A 584 -14.26 -11.90 30.26
C GLU A 584 -14.01 -10.73 29.28
N MET A 585 -14.34 -10.92 27.99
CA MET A 585 -14.15 -9.90 26.95
C MET A 585 -14.96 -8.63 27.22
N LEU A 586 -16.17 -8.78 27.77
CA LEU A 586 -17.07 -7.67 28.07
C LEU A 586 -16.80 -6.98 29.42
N THR A 587 -15.96 -7.55 30.29
CA THR A 587 -15.74 -7.04 31.66
C THR A 587 -14.26 -6.77 31.92
N ILE A 588 -13.51 -7.75 32.44
CA ILE A 588 -12.13 -7.58 32.94
C ILE A 588 -11.12 -7.26 31.83
N LYS A 589 -11.43 -7.53 30.55
CA LYS A 589 -10.61 -7.12 29.41
C LYS A 589 -11.03 -5.76 28.81
N SER A 590 -12.10 -5.16 29.31
CA SER A 590 -12.70 -3.92 28.81
C SER A 590 -12.77 -2.86 29.92
N ASP A 591 -13.94 -2.69 30.53
CA ASP A 591 -14.36 -1.52 31.30
C ASP A 591 -14.75 -1.85 32.76
N ASP A 592 -14.49 -3.07 33.23
CA ASP A 592 -14.47 -3.36 34.67
C ASP A 592 -13.15 -2.86 35.28
N VAL A 593 -13.18 -1.66 35.88
CA VAL A 593 -11.99 -0.97 36.41
C VAL A 593 -11.32 -1.75 37.54
N PHE A 594 -12.13 -2.29 38.45
CA PHE A 594 -11.65 -3.07 39.58
C PHE A 594 -11.21 -4.46 39.13
N GLY A 595 -12.06 -5.14 38.36
CA GLY A 595 -11.84 -6.51 37.90
C GLY A 595 -10.60 -6.64 37.02
N ARG A 596 -10.32 -5.68 36.12
CA ARG A 596 -9.10 -5.71 35.29
C ARG A 596 -7.81 -5.62 36.13
N SER A 597 -7.81 -4.80 37.17
CA SER A 597 -6.65 -4.62 38.06
C SER A 597 -6.40 -5.88 38.88
N LYS A 598 -7.47 -6.47 39.43
CA LYS A 598 -7.41 -7.74 40.15
C LYS A 598 -7.04 -8.93 39.27
N ALA A 599 -7.54 -8.97 38.04
CA ALA A 599 -7.15 -9.98 37.06
C ALA A 599 -5.65 -9.88 36.76
N TYR A 600 -5.12 -8.66 36.56
CA TYR A 600 -3.69 -8.46 36.35
C TYR A 600 -2.84 -8.89 37.56
N GLU A 601 -3.25 -8.53 38.79
CA GLU A 601 -2.61 -9.01 40.02
C GLU A 601 -2.64 -10.54 40.12
N SER A 602 -3.77 -11.16 39.81
CA SER A 602 -3.96 -12.61 39.91
C SER A 602 -3.08 -13.35 38.91
N ILE A 603 -2.95 -12.83 37.68
CA ILE A 603 -2.04 -13.38 36.67
C ILE A 603 -0.58 -13.32 37.14
N ILE A 604 -0.15 -12.22 37.74
CA ILE A 604 1.23 -12.09 38.27
C ILE A 604 1.46 -13.06 39.43
N LYS A 605 0.49 -13.21 40.32
CA LYS A 605 0.59 -14.08 41.51
C LYS A 605 0.34 -15.56 41.20
N GLY A 606 -0.14 -15.89 40.01
CA GLY A 606 -0.55 -17.25 39.66
C GLY A 606 -1.79 -17.73 40.43
N THR A 607 -2.62 -16.81 40.93
CA THR A 607 -3.87 -17.13 41.64
C THR A 607 -5.07 -17.13 40.70
N GLU A 608 -6.17 -17.76 41.11
CA GLU A 608 -7.41 -17.73 40.32
C GLU A 608 -7.94 -16.31 40.16
N ILE A 609 -8.47 -16.02 38.97
CA ILE A 609 -9.09 -14.74 38.66
C ILE A 609 -10.47 -14.71 39.34
N VAL A 610 -10.64 -13.78 40.28
CA VAL A 610 -11.93 -13.56 40.96
C VAL A 610 -12.94 -12.96 39.97
N GLY A 611 -14.19 -13.43 40.04
CA GLY A 611 -15.24 -13.16 39.05
C GLY A 611 -15.52 -11.67 38.79
N PRO A 612 -16.00 -11.34 37.58
CA PRO A 612 -16.14 -9.96 37.10
C PRO A 612 -17.25 -9.20 37.82
N LYS A 613 -17.08 -7.87 37.92
CA LYS A 613 -18.10 -6.93 38.36
C LYS A 613 -18.90 -6.39 37.16
N VAL A 614 -19.79 -5.44 37.45
CA VAL A 614 -20.60 -4.75 36.44
C VAL A 614 -19.72 -3.83 35.58
N PRO A 615 -19.87 -3.85 34.24
CA PRO A 615 -19.17 -2.94 33.34
C PRO A 615 -19.45 -1.46 33.63
N GLU A 616 -18.43 -0.60 33.51
CA GLU A 616 -18.63 0.83 33.72
C GLU A 616 -19.52 1.48 32.65
N SER A 617 -19.52 0.97 31.42
CA SER A 617 -20.44 1.45 30.38
C SER A 617 -21.92 1.25 30.74
N PHE A 618 -22.26 0.21 31.50
CA PHE A 618 -23.61 0.01 32.02
C PHE A 618 -23.96 1.07 33.08
N ASN A 619 -23.02 1.40 33.96
CA ASN A 619 -23.19 2.45 34.97
C ASN A 619 -23.43 3.82 34.31
N VAL A 620 -22.66 4.13 33.26
CA VAL A 620 -22.85 5.34 32.44
C VAL A 620 -24.25 5.35 31.81
N LEU A 621 -24.70 4.25 31.21
CA LEU A 621 -26.05 4.15 30.62
C LEU A 621 -27.15 4.43 31.66
N VAL A 622 -27.05 3.85 32.85
CA VAL A 622 -28.02 4.10 33.93
C VAL A 622 -28.05 5.58 34.30
N LYS A 623 -26.88 6.23 34.40
CA LYS A 623 -26.79 7.67 34.71
C LYS A 623 -27.31 8.55 33.58
N GLU A 624 -27.13 8.17 32.32
CA GLU A 624 -27.71 8.88 31.18
C GLU A 624 -29.23 8.80 31.17
N LEU A 625 -29.82 7.62 31.45
CA LEU A 625 -31.27 7.46 31.58
C LEU A 625 -31.83 8.29 32.75
N GLN A 626 -31.15 8.29 33.90
CA GLN A 626 -31.51 9.13 35.05
C GLN A 626 -31.41 10.62 34.72
N GLY A 627 -30.42 11.04 33.92
CA GLY A 627 -30.29 12.41 33.41
C GLY A 627 -31.45 12.85 32.53
N LEU A 628 -32.16 11.90 31.91
CA LEU A 628 -33.41 12.14 31.17
C LEU A 628 -34.65 12.13 32.07
N ASN A 629 -34.49 12.09 33.39
CA ASN A 629 -35.54 11.89 34.39
C ASN A 629 -36.29 10.55 34.25
N LEU A 630 -35.62 9.52 33.74
CA LEU A 630 -36.15 8.15 33.74
C LEU A 630 -35.64 7.42 34.99
N LYS A 631 -36.56 6.91 35.81
CA LYS A 631 -36.21 6.11 36.99
C LYS A 631 -35.80 4.70 36.54
N VAL A 632 -34.64 4.24 36.99
CA VAL A 632 -34.12 2.90 36.72
C VAL A 632 -33.95 2.17 38.05
N ASP A 633 -34.73 1.11 38.26
CA ASP A 633 -34.66 0.25 39.44
C ASP A 633 -34.07 -1.11 39.06
N LEU A 634 -33.15 -1.63 39.89
CA LEU A 634 -32.64 -3.01 39.79
C LEU A 634 -33.53 -3.92 40.62
N ILE A 635 -34.18 -4.88 39.96
CA ILE A 635 -35.10 -5.82 40.62
C ILE A 635 -34.32 -7.07 41.02
N THR A 636 -34.29 -7.35 42.32
CA THR A 636 -33.78 -8.62 42.87
C THR A 636 -34.96 -9.50 43.31
N SER A 637 -34.72 -10.78 43.55
CA SER A 637 -35.73 -11.72 44.07
C SER A 637 -36.38 -11.26 45.39
N ASP A 638 -35.67 -10.42 46.17
CA ASP A 638 -36.07 -9.97 47.50
C ASP A 638 -36.62 -8.52 47.52
N GLY A 639 -36.69 -7.85 46.37
CA GLY A 639 -37.25 -6.50 46.23
C GLY A 639 -36.62 -5.61 45.14
N SER A 640 -37.21 -4.44 44.91
CA SER A 640 -36.69 -3.41 44.00
C SER A 640 -35.70 -2.50 44.73
N ILE A 641 -34.49 -2.38 44.20
CA ILE A 641 -33.46 -1.48 44.73
C ILE A 641 -33.20 -0.40 43.69
N ASP A 642 -33.22 0.86 44.11
CA ASP A 642 -32.85 1.96 43.22
C ASP A 642 -31.41 1.78 42.74
N ALA A 643 -31.20 1.76 41.42
CA ALA A 643 -29.89 1.57 40.82
C ALA A 643 -28.89 2.64 41.31
N GLU A 644 -29.36 3.84 41.64
CA GLU A 644 -28.52 4.91 42.19
C GLU A 644 -27.89 4.57 43.55
N ASN A 645 -28.63 3.86 44.40
CA ASN A 645 -28.14 3.45 45.72
C ASN A 645 -27.09 2.34 45.64
N ILE A 646 -27.12 1.52 44.59
CA ILE A 646 -26.12 0.47 44.35
C ILE A 646 -24.87 1.09 43.71
N LEU A 647 -25.03 1.95 42.71
CA LEU A 647 -23.93 2.66 42.07
C LEU A 647 -23.13 3.48 43.09
N SER A 648 -23.81 4.21 43.97
CA SER A 648 -23.17 5.00 45.02
C SER A 648 -22.50 4.16 46.12
N LYS A 649 -22.94 2.91 46.34
CA LYS A 649 -22.24 1.95 47.21
C LYS A 649 -21.04 1.34 46.53
N ASN A 650 -21.15 0.89 45.28
CA ASN A 650 -20.02 0.35 44.51
C ASN A 650 -18.88 1.37 44.39
N ILE A 651 -19.19 2.65 44.14
CA ILE A 651 -18.21 3.73 44.12
C ILE A 651 -17.52 3.89 45.49
N LYS A 652 -18.27 3.74 46.59
CA LYS A 652 -17.72 3.81 47.96
C LYS A 652 -16.85 2.60 48.28
N ASP A 653 -17.30 1.39 47.95
CA ASP A 653 -16.55 0.16 48.16
C ASP A 653 -15.28 0.13 47.29
N GLU A 654 -15.31 0.68 46.08
CA GLU A 654 -14.12 0.90 45.25
C GLU A 654 -13.16 1.93 45.85
N SER A 655 -13.67 2.95 46.55
CA SER A 655 -12.83 3.92 47.25
C SER A 655 -12.25 3.41 48.57
N ASP A 656 -12.95 2.48 49.25
CA ASP A 656 -12.55 1.94 50.55
C ASP A 656 -11.64 0.70 50.43
N HIS A 657 -11.64 0.00 49.30
CA HIS A 657 -10.71 -1.09 49.02
C HIS A 657 -9.35 -0.60 48.50
N MET A 658 -8.65 0.20 49.31
CA MET A 658 -7.19 0.09 49.39
C MET A 658 -6.86 -1.36 49.78
N SER A 659 -5.94 -1.99 49.06
CA SER A 659 -5.53 -3.37 49.30
C SER A 659 -5.17 -3.60 50.77
N THR A 660 -6.04 -4.26 51.53
CA THR A 660 -5.60 -5.09 52.65
C THR A 660 -4.83 -6.25 52.02
N VAL A 661 -3.51 -6.12 52.01
CA VAL A 661 -2.62 -7.24 51.78
C VAL A 661 -2.83 -8.15 52.99
N ASP A 662 -3.44 -9.31 52.81
CA ASP A 662 -3.19 -10.41 53.73
C ASP A 662 -1.71 -10.72 53.60
N VAL A 663 -0.94 -10.23 54.57
CA VAL A 663 0.46 -10.60 54.75
C VAL A 663 0.42 -12.07 55.13
N PRO A 664 0.94 -12.99 54.30
CA PRO A 664 1.14 -14.36 54.75
C PRO A 664 2.01 -14.28 56.00
N GLU A 665 1.56 -14.86 57.11
CA GLU A 665 2.39 -14.97 58.29
C GLU A 665 3.74 -15.55 57.87
N PRO A 666 4.87 -14.93 58.27
CA PRO A 666 6.17 -15.48 57.94
C PRO A 666 6.28 -16.84 58.63
N GLU A 667 6.20 -17.91 57.87
CA GLU A 667 6.84 -19.15 58.28
C GLU A 667 8.32 -18.84 58.37
N ALA A 668 8.78 -18.62 59.60
CA ALA A 668 10.17 -18.39 59.91
C ALA A 668 10.97 -19.64 59.52
N SER A 669 11.41 -19.70 58.26
CA SER A 669 12.53 -20.54 57.88
C SER A 669 13.78 -19.86 58.41
N THR A 670 14.35 -20.44 59.45
CA THR A 670 15.69 -20.10 59.95
C THR A 670 16.71 -20.52 58.92
N VAL A 671 16.90 -19.71 57.89
CA VAL A 671 18.07 -19.78 57.01
C VAL A 671 18.98 -18.64 57.39
N ASP A 672 20.04 -19.00 58.08
CA ASP A 672 21.12 -18.14 58.56
C ASP A 672 21.86 -17.56 57.36
N VAL A 673 21.66 -16.27 57.08
CA VAL A 673 22.38 -15.55 56.02
C VAL A 673 23.74 -15.16 56.59
N THR A 674 24.68 -16.08 56.51
CA THR A 674 26.11 -15.73 56.51
C THR A 674 26.62 -15.79 55.08
N THR A 675 27.39 -14.75 54.75
CA THR A 675 28.02 -14.43 53.48
C THR A 675 28.83 -15.58 52.88
N ASP A 676 28.56 -15.92 51.61
CA ASP A 676 29.55 -16.07 50.53
C ASP A 676 28.98 -16.93 49.39
N SER A 677 28.61 -16.28 48.27
CA SER A 677 28.79 -16.78 46.89
C SER A 677 27.96 -15.94 45.91
N VAL A 678 28.54 -14.80 45.51
CA VAL A 678 28.27 -14.21 44.21
C VAL A 678 29.18 -14.96 43.24
N GLU A 679 28.64 -15.82 42.38
CA GLU A 679 29.22 -16.21 41.08
C GLU A 679 28.29 -17.22 40.37
N ASP A 680 27.98 -16.86 39.12
CA ASP A 680 27.59 -17.71 37.99
C ASP A 680 26.31 -18.56 38.06
N GLU A 681 25.26 -18.10 37.35
CA GLU A 681 24.46 -18.92 36.42
C GLU A 681 23.58 -18.02 35.53
N PHE A 682 24.21 -17.41 34.52
CA PHE A 682 23.55 -16.95 33.30
C PHE A 682 23.87 -18.00 32.21
N GLU A 683 23.06 -19.06 32.12
CA GLU A 683 23.05 -19.91 30.92
C GLU A 683 21.91 -19.49 30.00
N ILE A 684 22.32 -19.02 28.83
CA ILE A 684 21.50 -18.79 27.64
C ILE A 684 21.10 -20.18 27.12
N LEU A 685 19.82 -20.53 27.24
CA LEU A 685 19.27 -21.72 26.58
C LEU A 685 18.98 -21.39 25.12
N ASP A 686 19.92 -21.81 24.26
CA ASP A 686 19.72 -21.95 22.82
C ASP A 686 18.54 -22.88 22.53
N LEU A 687 17.66 -22.42 21.64
CA LEU A 687 16.58 -23.19 21.03
C LEU A 687 17.16 -23.96 19.84
N ASP A 688 17.29 -25.29 19.94
CA ASP A 688 17.08 -26.20 18.81
C ASP A 688 17.02 -27.69 19.24
N ASP A 689 16.32 -28.49 18.43
CA ASP A 689 16.13 -29.95 18.41
C ASP A 689 15.09 -30.60 19.35
N HIS A 690 13.83 -30.59 18.90
CA HIS A 690 12.84 -31.61 19.30
C HIS A 690 12.88 -32.83 18.35
N LYS A 691 13.45 -33.94 18.84
CA LYS A 691 13.05 -35.30 18.43
C LYS A 691 12.04 -35.86 19.46
N PRO A 692 11.03 -36.64 19.03
CA PRO A 692 9.94 -37.07 19.90
C PRO A 692 10.29 -38.38 20.59
N ASP A 693 10.14 -38.44 21.92
CA ASP A 693 10.24 -39.69 22.68
C ASP A 693 8.89 -40.13 23.24
N ASN A 694 8.29 -41.05 22.48
CA ASN A 694 7.55 -42.24 22.90
C ASN A 694 7.43 -42.51 24.40
N LYS A 695 6.22 -42.31 24.96
CA LYS A 695 5.61 -43.21 25.97
C LYS A 695 4.08 -43.22 25.85
N ALA A 696 3.55 -44.08 24.99
CA ALA A 696 2.19 -44.59 25.11
C ALA A 696 2.28 -46.11 25.34
N LYS A 697 1.67 -46.59 26.43
CA LYS A 697 1.39 -48.01 26.65
C LYS A 697 -0.04 -48.33 26.22
N PRO A 698 -0.31 -49.59 25.85
CA PRO A 698 -1.30 -49.94 24.82
C PRO A 698 -2.64 -50.38 25.40
N SER A 699 -3.68 -50.31 24.59
CA SER A 699 -4.84 -51.21 24.66
C SER A 699 -5.25 -51.60 23.25
N ASP A 700 -5.22 -52.92 23.02
CA ASP A 700 -5.74 -53.67 21.87
C ASP A 700 -7.18 -53.25 21.50
N ASP A 701 -7.48 -53.13 20.21
CA ASP A 701 -8.21 -54.21 19.52
C ASP A 701 -8.19 -54.04 17.99
N SER A 702 -8.11 -55.18 17.32
CA SER A 702 -7.79 -55.37 15.90
C SER A 702 -9.03 -55.21 14.98
N PRO A 703 -8.83 -55.02 13.66
CA PRO A 703 -9.91 -54.76 12.70
C PRO A 703 -10.41 -56.03 12.03
N ASP A 704 -11.66 -56.02 11.56
CA ASP A 704 -12.07 -56.86 10.44
C ASP A 704 -13.21 -56.25 9.60
N ASN A 705 -13.19 -56.63 8.33
CA ASN A 705 -13.82 -55.99 7.17
C ASN A 705 -15.32 -56.28 6.96
N ALA A 706 -15.97 -55.31 6.29
CA ALA A 706 -16.95 -55.41 5.18
C ALA A 706 -18.20 -56.30 5.29
N GLU A 707 -19.40 -55.70 5.10
CA GLU A 707 -20.10 -55.67 3.80
C GLU A 707 -21.43 -54.87 3.86
N GLN A 708 -21.81 -54.43 2.65
CA GLN A 708 -22.99 -53.74 2.11
C GLN A 708 -24.36 -53.93 2.81
N ASP A 709 -25.20 -52.89 2.85
CA ASP A 709 -26.33 -52.77 1.90
C ASP A 709 -27.03 -51.39 1.91
N LYS A 710 -27.73 -51.16 0.80
CA LYS A 710 -28.38 -49.95 0.27
C LYS A 710 -29.55 -49.38 1.09
N ALA A 711 -29.81 -48.07 0.95
CA ALA A 711 -31.11 -47.53 0.53
C ALA A 711 -31.05 -46.00 0.29
N ASP A 712 -31.45 -45.62 -0.92
CA ASP A 712 -31.76 -44.26 -1.36
C ASP A 712 -32.97 -43.68 -0.61
N GLN A 713 -32.98 -42.36 -0.38
CA GLN A 713 -34.20 -41.56 -0.51
C GLN A 713 -33.86 -40.07 -0.69
N GLU A 714 -34.08 -39.61 -1.93
CA GLU A 714 -34.25 -38.21 -2.32
C GLU A 714 -35.47 -37.61 -1.61
N ILE A 715 -35.38 -36.34 -1.21
CA ILE A 715 -36.57 -35.51 -0.94
C ILE A 715 -36.46 -34.25 -1.81
N GLU A 716 -37.22 -34.27 -2.90
CA GLU A 716 -37.66 -33.08 -3.64
C GLU A 716 -38.51 -32.19 -2.71
N ILE A 717 -38.27 -30.88 -2.75
CA ILE A 717 -39.26 -29.89 -2.29
C ILE A 717 -39.66 -29.06 -3.50
N THR A 718 -40.89 -29.31 -3.94
CA THR A 718 -41.62 -28.63 -5.00
C THR A 718 -41.98 -27.19 -4.64
N LYS A 719 -41.91 -26.31 -5.64
CA LYS A 719 -42.61 -25.02 -5.72
C LYS A 719 -44.13 -25.22 -5.84
N ASP A 720 -44.92 -24.42 -5.14
CA ASP A 720 -45.82 -23.37 -5.68
C ASP A 720 -47.06 -23.08 -4.80
N GLN A 721 -47.42 -21.79 -4.78
CA GLN A 721 -48.72 -21.16 -4.45
C GLN A 721 -49.12 -21.09 -2.95
N GLU A 722 -49.67 -20.02 -2.37
CA GLU A 722 -50.47 -18.87 -2.86
C GLU A 722 -50.51 -17.80 -1.72
N SER A 723 -50.24 -16.52 -1.99
CA SER A 723 -51.19 -15.37 -2.01
C SER A 723 -51.78 -14.84 -0.69
N GLU A 724 -51.59 -13.54 -0.49
CA GLU A 724 -52.45 -12.53 0.19
C GLU A 724 -52.75 -12.65 1.69
N VAL A 725 -52.39 -11.62 2.48
CA VAL A 725 -53.32 -10.57 2.99
C VAL A 725 -52.50 -9.50 3.77
N LYS A 726 -52.63 -8.24 3.30
CA LYS A 726 -52.35 -6.91 3.90
C LYS A 726 -50.91 -6.45 4.17
#